data_AF-A0A9D6RSZ0-F1
#
_entry.id   AF-A0A9D6RSZ0-F1
#
_cell.length_a   1.000
_cell.length_b   1.000
_cell.length_c   1.000
_cell.angle_alpha   90.00
_cell.angle_beta   90.00
_cell.angle_gamma   90.00
#
_symmetry.space_group_name_H-M   'P 1'
#
loop_
_entity.id
_entity.type
_entity.pdbx_description
1 polymer ?
#
loop_
_entity_poly.entity_id
_entity_poly.type
_entity_poly.pdbx_seq_one_letter_code
_entity_poly.pdbx_strand_id
1 'polypeptide(L)'
;MRRILSFCIVLLCLSAVVGSVPGQKVVRSPQSVLGFEPGQERHLATWEPIVSYFKTLADASSRVQVRELGRSTLGRPLIVATISSEANLKKLERLREIQRRLADPRLIADDEEADRLITEGKIVVAISCSLHSTEIVASQMSMELAYRLATETSPETREILDNTIILLFPTINPDGIEIVGSWYEKTLGTPFEGSDPPELYHPYAGHDNNRDWFMLTQIETQLVTRLLYSEWYPHIVYDVHQMKPYGARIFVPPFYDPANPNIDPLLIREINRIGSHMSSALAAAGFKGILSNAQFDMWWHGGFRTAPYFHNSLGILSEAASARLMSPIEVRAEQLQSHRAGFPNPLVRTNHFPDPWPGGLWQPKDILDMELVTARAVLLLAARYKREFMFNLYRMGRRAIEMGRTQSPFAYVIPSDQHDPPTAARLINTLIEQGIEIHQARRSFVVDGVRYPAGTFVILMAQPYRACAKALLESQNYPTSEILENGDIQEPYDVAGWTLPMQMGVRAIEVSRQFEADLRRIESAAPPEVGVEELPEGQVARMWVLRPQANNAFALVNELLTSEVPVRVSRLNEDIEIEKRVFERGSFVLSPQREQQEAARRSISELASKYSVRIHPVGNVPTDVIAELRPRRIGLYRSWVPVADEGWTRWVLEQFEFQFGVVRDADIRVGNLIEPFDEIIVPDQSAKHIVEGHASGKYPQQYTGGIGMIGVQQLKTFVEAGGILVCLGRACELALEHFDLPVRNALAGASKRDFYCPGSILGIEVENLHSLGYGMPSKSMAFFLNSMAFELPSTPEAANVQVVTRYASLDVLKSGYLLGEERIAGRPAVLEVKVGRGRVILIGFPPQFRGQAHGTFKLLFNSIYEAELDRSRRKETK
;
A
#
# COMPACT_ATOMS: atom_id res chain seq x y z
N MET A 1 -16.83 -96.80 5.03
CA MET A 1 -17.95 -97.59 4.47
C MET A 1 -19.27 -96.89 4.78
N ARG A 2 -19.94 -96.43 3.72
CA ARG A 2 -21.39 -96.21 3.53
C ARG A 2 -22.24 -95.63 4.69
N ARG A 3 -22.79 -94.43 4.45
CA ARG A 3 -24.23 -94.24 4.15
C ARG A 3 -24.44 -92.94 3.36
N ILE A 4 -25.43 -92.98 2.49
CA ILE A 4 -25.72 -92.15 1.31
C ILE A 4 -27.14 -91.57 1.46
N LEU A 5 -27.42 -90.49 0.70
CA LEU A 5 -28.71 -89.96 0.16
C LEU A 5 -29.25 -88.68 0.87
N SER A 6 -29.04 -87.47 0.33
CA SER A 6 -29.73 -86.71 -0.76
C SER A 6 -30.82 -85.77 -0.19
N PHE A 7 -30.91 -84.46 -0.50
CA PHE A 7 -31.31 -83.83 -1.77
C PHE A 7 -31.03 -82.29 -1.66
N CYS A 8 -30.25 -81.68 -2.58
CA CYS A 8 -30.65 -80.68 -3.60
C CYS A 8 -30.87 -79.19 -3.20
N ILE A 9 -30.17 -78.33 -3.98
CA ILE A 9 -30.54 -77.00 -4.54
C ILE A 9 -29.77 -75.76 -4.03
N VAL A 10 -28.88 -75.31 -4.92
CA VAL A 10 -28.52 -73.92 -5.27
C VAL A 10 -27.98 -73.02 -4.16
N LEU A 11 -26.66 -72.79 -4.19
CA LEU A 11 -26.10 -71.52 -3.73
C LEU A 11 -25.00 -71.04 -4.68
N LEU A 12 -25.24 -69.82 -5.16
CA LEU A 12 -24.49 -69.04 -6.11
C LEU A 12 -23.00 -68.95 -5.78
N CYS A 13 -22.20 -68.92 -6.85
CA CYS A 13 -20.90 -68.29 -6.89
C CYS A 13 -20.95 -66.87 -6.28
N LEU A 14 -20.31 -66.67 -5.13
CA LEU A 14 -19.83 -65.37 -4.68
C LEU A 14 -18.30 -65.44 -4.61
N SER A 15 -17.68 -65.19 -5.75
CA SER A 15 -16.30 -64.72 -5.81
C SER A 15 -16.25 -63.34 -5.15
N ALA A 16 -15.77 -63.30 -3.91
CA ALA A 16 -15.42 -62.06 -3.24
C ALA A 16 -14.24 -61.40 -3.97
N VAL A 17 -14.55 -60.48 -4.88
CA VAL A 17 -13.63 -59.41 -5.24
C VAL A 17 -13.58 -58.50 -4.03
N VAL A 18 -12.59 -58.71 -3.16
CA VAL A 18 -12.20 -57.72 -2.16
C VAL A 18 -11.61 -56.56 -2.96
N GLY A 19 -12.45 -55.60 -3.32
CA GLY A 19 -12.01 -54.31 -3.81
C GLY A 19 -11.14 -53.69 -2.72
N SER A 20 -9.85 -53.54 -3.00
CA SER A 20 -8.95 -52.72 -2.22
C SER A 20 -9.54 -51.31 -2.15
N VAL A 21 -10.11 -50.95 -1.01
CA VAL A 21 -10.41 -49.55 -0.68
C VAL A 21 -9.09 -48.79 -0.80
N PRO A 22 -8.98 -47.72 -1.61
CA PRO A 22 -7.78 -46.90 -1.63
C PRO A 22 -7.51 -46.45 -0.19
N GLY A 23 -6.36 -46.85 0.37
CA GLY A 23 -5.99 -46.45 1.72
C GLY A 23 -6.02 -44.94 1.84
N GLN A 24 -6.74 -44.42 2.83
CA GLN A 24 -6.72 -42.99 3.16
C GLN A 24 -5.27 -42.58 3.38
N LYS A 25 -4.76 -41.65 2.56
CA LYS A 25 -3.38 -41.15 2.70
C LYS A 25 -3.22 -40.61 4.12
N VAL A 26 -2.19 -41.07 4.83
CA VAL A 26 -1.91 -40.62 6.20
C VAL A 26 -1.47 -39.17 6.15
N VAL A 27 -2.24 -38.28 6.79
CA VAL A 27 -1.87 -36.86 6.95
C VAL A 27 -0.67 -36.78 7.88
N ARG A 28 0.44 -36.19 7.40
CA ARG A 28 1.70 -36.04 8.13
C ARG A 28 1.71 -34.72 8.90
N SER A 29 2.27 -34.71 10.11
CA SER A 29 2.47 -33.46 10.88
C SER A 29 3.57 -32.60 10.26
N PRO A 30 3.56 -31.27 10.49
CA PRO A 30 4.64 -30.39 10.03
C PRO A 30 6.01 -30.88 10.51
N GLN A 31 6.13 -31.27 11.78
CA GLN A 31 7.37 -31.81 12.36
C GLN A 31 7.92 -33.01 11.59
N SER A 32 7.05 -33.93 11.16
CA SER A 32 7.48 -35.13 10.43
C SER A 32 7.97 -34.83 9.01
N VAL A 33 7.60 -33.67 8.44
CA VAL A 33 8.01 -33.23 7.10
C VAL A 33 9.23 -32.31 7.17
N LEU A 34 9.26 -31.39 8.13
CA LEU A 34 10.31 -30.38 8.31
C LEU A 34 11.53 -30.91 9.07
N GLY A 35 11.35 -31.93 9.92
CA GLY A 35 12.38 -32.44 10.83
C GLY A 35 12.55 -31.66 12.13
N PHE A 36 11.72 -30.63 12.36
CA PHE A 36 11.67 -29.83 13.58
C PHE A 36 10.24 -29.35 13.84
N GLU A 37 9.90 -29.04 15.09
CA GLU A 37 8.57 -28.53 15.42
C GLU A 37 8.42 -27.07 14.99
N PRO A 38 7.29 -26.66 14.39
CA PRO A 38 6.98 -25.24 14.23
C PRO A 38 7.08 -24.52 15.59
N GLY A 39 7.82 -23.40 15.64
CA GLY A 39 8.11 -22.69 16.89
C GLY A 39 9.35 -23.17 17.63
N GLN A 40 10.01 -24.24 17.18
CA GLN A 40 11.27 -24.70 17.77
C GLN A 40 12.36 -23.62 17.60
N GLU A 41 13.07 -23.35 18.68
CA GLU A 41 14.15 -22.35 18.70
C GLU A 41 15.19 -22.63 17.63
N ARG A 42 15.63 -21.58 16.92
CA ARG A 42 16.68 -21.64 15.91
C ARG A 42 16.40 -22.53 14.70
N HIS A 43 15.14 -22.92 14.51
CA HIS A 43 14.67 -23.60 13.31
C HIS A 43 13.57 -22.78 12.64
N LEU A 44 13.62 -22.71 11.32
CA LEU A 44 12.69 -21.92 10.52
C LEU A 44 12.44 -22.60 9.19
N ALA A 45 11.18 -22.67 8.76
CA ALA A 45 10.84 -23.02 7.38
C ALA A 45 10.81 -21.74 6.52
N THR A 46 11.60 -21.71 5.45
CA THR A 46 11.51 -20.69 4.39
C THR A 46 10.26 -20.92 3.52
N TRP A 47 10.06 -20.12 2.47
CA TRP A 47 8.77 -20.11 1.79
C TRP A 47 8.46 -21.41 1.03
N GLU A 48 9.46 -21.97 0.33
CA GLU A 48 9.27 -23.19 -0.45
C GLU A 48 8.86 -24.41 0.41
N PRO A 49 9.51 -24.71 1.56
CA PRO A 49 9.05 -25.73 2.49
C PRO A 49 7.61 -25.54 2.97
N ILE A 50 7.19 -24.30 3.28
CA ILE A 50 5.81 -24.01 3.70
C ILE A 50 4.84 -24.37 2.57
N VAL A 51 5.07 -23.90 1.34
CA VAL A 51 4.23 -24.20 0.18
C VAL A 51 4.15 -25.70 -0.08
N SER A 52 5.28 -26.41 -0.02
CA SER A 52 5.37 -27.85 -0.21
C SER A 52 4.54 -28.61 0.83
N TYR A 53 4.60 -28.18 2.09
CA TYR A 53 3.80 -28.76 3.17
C TYR A 53 2.29 -28.56 2.92
N PHE A 54 1.86 -27.35 2.58
CA PHE A 54 0.44 -27.07 2.30
C PHE A 54 -0.11 -27.88 1.12
N LYS A 55 0.68 -28.07 0.05
CA LYS A 55 0.31 -28.95 -1.08
C LYS A 55 0.16 -30.41 -0.64
N THR A 56 1.13 -30.91 0.14
CA THR A 56 1.08 -32.27 0.68
C THR A 56 -0.12 -32.49 1.60
N LEU A 57 -0.46 -31.48 2.42
CA LEU A 57 -1.62 -31.51 3.30
C LEU A 57 -2.94 -31.57 2.52
N ALA A 58 -3.08 -30.76 1.47
CA ALA A 58 -4.25 -30.78 0.59
C ALA A 58 -4.42 -32.13 -0.13
N ASP A 59 -3.33 -32.74 -0.59
CA ASP A 59 -3.34 -34.04 -1.25
C ASP A 59 -3.76 -35.21 -0.34
N ALA A 60 -3.62 -35.04 0.98
CA ALA A 60 -3.88 -36.06 1.98
C ALA A 60 -5.18 -35.86 2.77
N SER A 61 -5.80 -34.67 2.71
CA SER A 61 -6.96 -34.31 3.52
C SER A 61 -8.16 -33.88 2.69
N SER A 62 -9.33 -34.48 2.93
CA SER A 62 -10.60 -34.05 2.31
C SER A 62 -11.16 -32.74 2.89
N ARG A 63 -10.47 -32.14 3.87
CA ARG A 63 -10.85 -30.91 4.57
C ARG A 63 -10.04 -29.68 4.12
N VAL A 64 -9.07 -29.84 3.24
CA VAL A 64 -8.13 -28.79 2.83
C VAL A 64 -8.05 -28.73 1.31
N GLN A 65 -8.24 -27.53 0.74
CA GLN A 65 -7.92 -27.23 -0.65
C GLN A 65 -6.90 -26.09 -0.67
N VAL A 66 -5.88 -26.18 -1.51
CA VAL A 66 -4.87 -25.12 -1.66
C VAL A 66 -4.90 -24.59 -3.07
N ARG A 67 -4.92 -23.25 -3.21
CA ARG A 67 -4.91 -22.57 -4.50
C ARG A 67 -3.76 -21.56 -4.54
N GLU A 68 -3.02 -21.54 -5.64
CA GLU A 68 -2.12 -20.44 -6.00
C GLU A 68 -2.98 -19.30 -6.56
N LEU A 69 -2.96 -18.13 -5.90
CA LEU A 69 -3.70 -16.94 -6.32
C LEU A 69 -3.00 -16.21 -7.47
N GLY A 70 -1.67 -16.29 -7.49
CA GLY A 70 -0.82 -15.63 -8.47
C GLY A 70 0.63 -15.65 -8.00
N ARG A 71 1.44 -14.77 -8.60
CA ARG A 71 2.85 -14.59 -8.27
C ARG A 71 3.06 -13.27 -7.56
N SER A 72 3.95 -13.28 -6.56
CA SER A 72 4.44 -12.09 -5.89
C SER A 72 5.33 -11.26 -6.80
N THR A 73 5.76 -10.11 -6.30
CA THR A 73 6.63 -9.16 -6.97
C THR A 73 7.94 -9.80 -7.47
N LEU A 74 8.56 -10.72 -6.71
CA LEU A 74 9.74 -11.50 -7.14
C LEU A 74 9.40 -12.89 -7.69
N GLY A 75 8.14 -13.15 -8.05
CA GLY A 75 7.75 -14.37 -8.76
C GLY A 75 7.49 -15.61 -7.88
N ARG A 76 7.37 -15.45 -6.55
CA ARG A 76 7.02 -16.57 -5.66
C ARG A 76 5.52 -16.85 -5.69
N PRO A 77 5.10 -18.13 -5.55
CA PRO A 77 3.68 -18.46 -5.54
C PRO A 77 3.04 -17.89 -4.28
N LEU A 78 1.98 -17.08 -4.44
CA LEU A 78 1.13 -16.64 -3.34
C LEU A 78 -0.02 -17.64 -3.20
N ILE A 79 -0.12 -18.34 -2.05
CA ILE A 79 -1.10 -19.40 -1.84
C ILE A 79 -2.13 -19.05 -0.77
N VAL A 80 -3.32 -19.62 -0.91
CA VAL A 80 -4.36 -19.64 0.13
C VAL A 80 -4.86 -21.06 0.32
N ALA A 81 -5.05 -21.47 1.58
CA ALA A 81 -5.68 -22.72 1.95
C ALA A 81 -7.15 -22.49 2.34
N THR A 82 -8.08 -23.12 1.63
CA THR A 82 -9.49 -23.19 2.00
C THR A 82 -9.72 -24.43 2.87
N ILE A 83 -10.09 -24.22 4.14
CA ILE A 83 -10.27 -25.28 5.13
C ILE A 83 -11.71 -25.28 5.65
N SER A 84 -12.38 -26.44 5.60
CA SER A 84 -13.75 -26.64 6.10
C SER A 84 -14.06 -28.13 6.21
N SER A 85 -15.28 -28.51 6.62
CA SER A 85 -15.71 -29.90 6.56
C SER A 85 -15.81 -30.38 5.10
N GLU A 86 -15.58 -31.68 4.87
CA GLU A 86 -15.68 -32.26 3.53
C GLU A 86 -17.05 -32.00 2.87
N ALA A 87 -18.12 -32.02 3.67
CA ALA A 87 -19.47 -31.74 3.20
C ALA A 87 -19.64 -30.30 2.70
N ASN A 88 -18.99 -29.34 3.35
CA ASN A 88 -18.99 -27.94 2.94
C ASN A 88 -18.15 -27.73 1.67
N LEU A 89 -16.95 -28.34 1.61
CA LEU A 89 -16.07 -28.23 0.44
C LEU A 89 -16.68 -28.81 -0.84
N LYS A 90 -17.51 -29.86 -0.74
CA LYS A 90 -18.29 -30.37 -1.89
C LYS A 90 -19.37 -29.41 -2.39
N LYS A 91 -19.73 -28.39 -1.60
CA LYS A 91 -20.79 -27.41 -1.89
C LYS A 91 -20.25 -25.99 -2.06
N LEU A 92 -18.95 -25.85 -2.29
CA LEU A 92 -18.25 -24.56 -2.18
C LEU A 92 -18.85 -23.46 -3.05
N GLU A 93 -19.20 -23.77 -4.31
CA GLU A 93 -19.80 -22.80 -5.23
C GLU A 93 -21.17 -22.29 -4.75
N ARG A 94 -22.00 -23.18 -4.20
CA ARG A 94 -23.28 -22.79 -3.59
C ARG A 94 -23.05 -21.90 -2.37
N LEU A 95 -22.10 -22.26 -1.52
CA LEU A 95 -21.79 -21.47 -0.32
C LEU A 95 -21.21 -20.11 -0.68
N ARG A 96 -20.41 -20.01 -1.75
CA ARG A 96 -19.89 -18.74 -2.28
C ARG A 96 -21.00 -17.85 -2.84
N GLU A 97 -21.94 -18.42 -3.58
CA GLU A 97 -23.11 -17.67 -4.08
C GLU A 97 -23.96 -17.11 -2.93
N ILE A 98 -24.11 -17.85 -1.82
CA ILE A 98 -24.77 -17.34 -0.61
C ILE A 98 -24.03 -16.11 -0.08
N GLN A 99 -22.69 -16.13 -0.01
CA GLN A 99 -21.90 -14.97 0.46
C GLN A 99 -22.14 -13.75 -0.41
N ARG A 100 -22.08 -13.92 -1.73
CA ARG A 100 -22.29 -12.83 -2.70
C ARG A 100 -23.66 -12.17 -2.54
N ARG A 101 -24.71 -12.98 -2.33
CA ARG A 101 -26.08 -12.47 -2.11
C ARG A 101 -26.23 -11.75 -0.77
N LEU A 102 -25.57 -12.22 0.29
CA LEU A 102 -25.62 -11.55 1.60
C LEU A 102 -24.81 -10.24 1.60
N ALA A 103 -23.71 -10.19 0.86
CA ALA A 103 -22.89 -8.99 0.68
C ALA A 103 -23.60 -7.89 -0.14
N ASP A 104 -24.51 -8.28 -1.06
CA ASP A 104 -25.41 -7.34 -1.74
C ASP A 104 -26.90 -7.65 -1.45
N PRO A 105 -27.45 -7.04 -0.39
CA PRO A 105 -28.84 -7.23 0.02
C PRO A 105 -29.90 -6.91 -1.05
N ARG A 106 -29.55 -6.18 -2.12
CA ARG A 106 -30.49 -5.91 -3.23
C ARG A 106 -30.82 -7.17 -4.02
N LEU A 107 -30.02 -8.23 -3.89
CA LEU A 107 -30.21 -9.53 -4.51
C LEU A 107 -31.10 -10.47 -3.69
N ILE A 108 -31.65 -10.01 -2.57
CA ILE A 108 -32.50 -10.77 -1.65
C ILE A 108 -33.85 -10.07 -1.56
N ALA A 109 -34.93 -10.83 -1.69
CA ALA A 109 -36.28 -10.27 -1.74
C ALA A 109 -36.75 -9.75 -0.38
N ASP A 110 -36.51 -10.52 0.68
CA ASP A 110 -36.98 -10.25 2.03
C ASP A 110 -36.11 -10.94 3.11
N ASP A 111 -36.40 -10.64 4.37
CA ASP A 111 -35.65 -11.20 5.51
C ASP A 111 -35.88 -12.70 5.70
N GLU A 112 -36.96 -13.28 5.15
CA GLU A 112 -37.21 -14.72 5.21
C GLU A 112 -36.29 -15.47 4.23
N GLU A 113 -36.07 -14.92 3.03
CA GLU A 113 -35.07 -15.43 2.12
C GLU A 113 -33.66 -15.29 2.69
N ALA A 114 -33.31 -14.14 3.29
CA ALA A 114 -32.04 -13.98 4.00
C ALA A 114 -31.86 -15.07 5.07
N ASP A 115 -32.92 -15.35 5.84
CA ASP A 115 -32.90 -16.37 6.89
C ASP A 115 -32.59 -17.78 6.38
N ARG A 116 -33.22 -18.16 5.26
CA ARG A 116 -32.96 -19.45 4.59
C ARG A 116 -31.50 -19.54 4.12
N LEU A 117 -31.00 -18.48 3.48
CA LEU A 117 -29.61 -18.41 3.00
C LEU A 117 -28.61 -18.50 4.15
N ILE A 118 -28.86 -17.82 5.28
CA ILE A 118 -27.98 -17.84 6.47
C ILE A 118 -28.01 -19.20 7.17
N THR A 119 -29.16 -19.86 7.18
CA THR A 119 -29.30 -21.20 7.74
C THR A 119 -28.47 -22.21 6.96
N GLU A 120 -28.54 -22.19 5.63
CA GLU A 120 -27.74 -23.03 4.73
C GLU A 120 -26.25 -22.64 4.75
N GLY A 121 -25.98 -21.33 4.77
CA GLY A 121 -24.66 -20.74 4.61
C GLY A 121 -23.69 -21.02 5.75
N LYS A 122 -22.43 -20.64 5.50
CA LYS A 122 -21.30 -20.77 6.42
C LYS A 122 -20.65 -19.41 6.62
N ILE A 123 -20.13 -19.17 7.81
CA ILE A 123 -19.35 -17.96 8.07
C ILE A 123 -17.98 -18.11 7.41
N VAL A 124 -17.51 -17.06 6.75
CA VAL A 124 -16.19 -17.04 6.10
C VAL A 124 -15.22 -16.25 6.97
N VAL A 125 -14.11 -16.87 7.35
CA VAL A 125 -13.05 -16.27 8.16
C VAL A 125 -11.74 -16.31 7.37
N ALA A 126 -11.19 -15.14 7.05
CA ALA A 126 -9.86 -15.04 6.47
C ALA A 126 -8.82 -14.81 7.57
N ILE A 127 -7.70 -15.54 7.53
CA ILE A 127 -6.58 -15.40 8.47
C ILE A 127 -5.31 -15.17 7.66
N SER A 128 -4.66 -14.03 7.87
CA SER A 128 -3.34 -13.70 7.30
C SER A 128 -2.27 -13.84 8.37
N CYS A 129 -1.13 -14.42 7.98
CA CYS A 129 0.01 -14.65 8.87
C CYS A 129 1.26 -13.94 8.33
N SER A 130 2.05 -13.30 9.20
CA SER A 130 3.36 -12.75 8.84
C SER A 130 3.34 -11.88 7.59
N LEU A 131 2.36 -10.95 7.51
CA LEU A 131 2.30 -9.93 6.48
C LEU A 131 3.60 -9.11 6.50
N HIS A 132 4.02 -8.71 7.70
CA HIS A 132 5.38 -8.26 7.95
C HIS A 132 6.26 -9.49 8.18
N SER A 133 7.23 -9.72 7.31
CA SER A 133 7.94 -11.01 7.30
C SER A 133 8.98 -11.15 8.42
N THR A 134 9.34 -10.06 9.09
CA THR A 134 10.12 -10.09 10.34
C THR A 134 9.31 -10.63 11.53
N GLU A 135 7.99 -10.71 11.39
CA GLU A 135 7.06 -11.26 12.37
C GLU A 135 6.78 -12.74 12.02
N ILE A 136 7.87 -13.50 11.97
CA ILE A 136 7.97 -14.74 11.21
C ILE A 136 7.15 -15.91 11.79
N VAL A 137 6.80 -15.87 13.08
CA VAL A 137 6.25 -17.03 13.79
C VAL A 137 4.87 -17.44 13.24
N ALA A 138 4.02 -16.47 12.90
CA ALA A 138 2.68 -16.77 12.39
C ALA A 138 2.70 -17.63 11.11
N SER A 139 3.67 -17.41 10.22
CA SER A 139 3.84 -18.25 9.01
C SER A 139 4.14 -19.71 9.37
N GLN A 140 4.89 -19.95 10.45
CA GLN A 140 5.20 -21.28 10.97
C GLN A 140 3.97 -21.88 11.67
N MET A 141 3.27 -21.08 12.47
CA MET A 141 2.02 -21.43 13.16
C MET A 141 0.95 -21.90 12.17
N SER A 142 0.86 -21.27 10.99
CA SER A 142 -0.14 -21.60 9.98
C SER A 142 -0.14 -23.09 9.57
N MET A 143 1.04 -23.73 9.54
CA MET A 143 1.18 -25.15 9.22
C MET A 143 0.59 -26.04 10.32
N GLU A 144 0.79 -25.67 11.58
CA GLU A 144 0.25 -26.38 12.74
C GLU A 144 -1.27 -26.19 12.86
N LEU A 145 -1.76 -24.97 12.64
CA LEU A 145 -3.21 -24.69 12.60
C LEU A 145 -3.90 -25.52 11.51
N ALA A 146 -3.36 -25.52 10.29
CA ALA A 146 -3.91 -26.28 9.18
C ALA A 146 -3.88 -27.80 9.44
N TYR A 147 -2.79 -28.31 10.01
CA TYR A 147 -2.66 -29.71 10.41
C TYR A 147 -3.77 -30.11 11.39
N ARG A 148 -3.93 -29.35 12.48
CA ARG A 148 -4.94 -29.64 13.51
C ARG A 148 -6.35 -29.64 12.96
N LEU A 149 -6.70 -28.66 12.13
CA LEU A 149 -8.01 -28.61 11.48
C LEU A 149 -8.23 -29.79 10.51
N ALA A 150 -7.17 -30.25 9.84
CA ALA A 150 -7.23 -31.40 8.95
C ALA A 150 -7.41 -32.74 9.71
N THR A 151 -6.80 -32.90 10.88
CA THR A 151 -6.70 -34.21 11.55
C THR A 151 -7.54 -34.37 12.80
N GLU A 152 -7.77 -33.31 13.58
CA GLU A 152 -8.49 -33.41 14.84
C GLU A 152 -9.97 -33.77 14.63
N THR A 153 -10.51 -34.52 15.58
CA THR A 153 -11.91 -34.98 15.58
C THR A 153 -12.65 -34.60 16.85
N SER A 154 -12.13 -33.63 17.62
CA SER A 154 -12.82 -33.13 18.81
C SER A 154 -14.19 -32.54 18.43
N PRO A 155 -15.19 -32.54 19.35
CA PRO A 155 -16.47 -31.89 19.09
C PRO A 155 -16.31 -30.41 18.68
N GLU A 156 -15.37 -29.71 19.32
CA GLU A 156 -15.05 -28.31 19.01
C GLU A 156 -14.50 -28.13 17.59
N THR A 157 -13.52 -28.94 17.17
CA THR A 157 -12.95 -28.84 15.83
C THR A 157 -13.99 -29.19 14.75
N ARG A 158 -14.87 -30.17 15.00
CA ARG A 158 -16.01 -30.44 14.10
C ARG A 158 -16.99 -29.28 14.03
N GLU A 159 -17.35 -28.69 15.17
CA GLU A 159 -18.22 -27.50 15.22
C GLU A 159 -17.66 -26.34 14.38
N ILE A 160 -16.34 -26.09 14.49
CA ILE A 160 -15.64 -25.11 13.65
C ILE A 160 -15.78 -25.46 12.17
N LEU A 161 -15.37 -26.66 11.77
CA LEU A 161 -15.33 -27.06 10.36
C LEU A 161 -16.72 -27.12 9.72
N ASP A 162 -17.75 -27.51 10.47
CA ASP A 162 -19.11 -27.64 9.97
C ASP A 162 -19.80 -26.30 9.76
N ASN A 163 -19.35 -25.23 10.45
CA ASN A 163 -19.97 -23.91 10.39
C ASN A 163 -19.13 -22.83 9.70
N THR A 164 -17.82 -23.07 9.51
CA THR A 164 -16.90 -22.07 8.95
C THR A 164 -16.29 -22.51 7.62
N ILE A 165 -16.00 -21.54 6.75
CA ILE A 165 -15.05 -21.65 5.64
C ILE A 165 -13.86 -20.78 6.00
N ILE A 166 -12.69 -21.39 6.14
CA ILE A 166 -11.47 -20.71 6.57
C ILE A 166 -10.61 -20.44 5.34
N LEU A 167 -10.22 -19.19 5.13
CA LEU A 167 -9.24 -18.78 4.11
C LEU A 167 -7.94 -18.46 4.84
N LEU A 168 -7.04 -19.43 4.92
CA LEU A 168 -5.76 -19.28 5.61
C LEU A 168 -4.67 -18.91 4.60
N PHE A 169 -4.07 -17.74 4.79
CA PHE A 169 -2.87 -17.31 4.08
C PHE A 169 -1.65 -17.58 4.98
N PRO A 170 -0.78 -18.54 4.63
CA PRO A 170 0.45 -18.79 5.39
C PRO A 170 1.34 -17.55 5.42
N THR A 171 1.32 -16.77 4.33
CA THR A 171 1.66 -15.35 4.31
C THR A 171 1.05 -14.69 3.09
N ILE A 172 0.93 -13.36 3.13
CA ILE A 172 0.67 -12.53 1.96
C ILE A 172 1.91 -11.77 1.46
N ASN A 173 3.07 -11.98 2.08
CA ASN A 173 4.37 -11.49 1.63
C ASN A 173 5.39 -12.64 1.49
N PRO A 174 5.21 -13.55 0.50
CA PRO A 174 6.07 -14.72 0.34
C PRO A 174 7.54 -14.36 0.03
N ASP A 175 7.78 -13.23 -0.62
CA ASP A 175 9.14 -12.73 -0.89
C ASP A 175 9.87 -12.38 0.40
N GLY A 176 9.17 -11.73 1.34
CA GLY A 176 9.77 -11.40 2.62
C GLY A 176 10.04 -12.59 3.52
N ILE A 177 9.19 -13.62 3.51
CA ILE A 177 9.46 -14.86 4.26
C ILE A 177 10.78 -15.48 3.80
N GLU A 178 11.02 -15.48 2.49
CA GLU A 178 12.26 -16.00 1.93
C GLU A 178 13.47 -15.13 2.29
N ILE A 179 13.36 -13.80 2.15
CA ILE A 179 14.45 -12.86 2.46
C ILE A 179 14.83 -12.94 3.94
N VAL A 180 13.85 -12.87 4.84
CA VAL A 180 14.06 -12.92 6.29
C VAL A 180 14.61 -14.29 6.70
N GLY A 181 14.06 -15.37 6.16
CA GLY A 181 14.51 -16.72 6.46
C GLY A 181 15.95 -16.98 6.03
N SER A 182 16.29 -16.61 4.78
CA SER A 182 17.66 -16.71 4.26
C SER A 182 18.66 -15.89 5.09
N TRP A 183 18.26 -14.68 5.52
CA TRP A 183 19.11 -13.85 6.37
C TRP A 183 19.31 -14.46 7.76
N TYR A 184 18.25 -15.01 8.35
CA TYR A 184 18.33 -15.69 9.64
C TYR A 184 19.26 -16.90 9.57
N GLU A 185 19.10 -17.77 8.57
CA GLU A 185 20.00 -18.92 8.35
C GLU A 185 21.46 -18.48 8.19
N LYS A 186 21.70 -17.43 7.40
CA LYS A 186 23.05 -16.88 7.19
C LYS A 186 23.69 -16.31 8.47
N THR A 187 22.89 -15.77 9.39
CA THR A 187 23.38 -15.10 10.60
C THR A 187 23.28 -15.96 11.85
N LEU A 188 22.72 -17.16 11.76
CA LEU A 188 22.56 -18.08 12.87
C LEU A 188 23.92 -18.42 13.53
N GLY A 189 23.99 -18.33 14.85
CA GLY A 189 25.22 -18.55 15.62
C GLY A 189 26.23 -17.40 15.57
N THR A 190 25.95 -16.32 14.82
CA THR A 190 26.78 -15.10 14.79
C THR A 190 26.25 -14.05 15.79
N PRO A 191 27.02 -12.98 16.09
CA PRO A 191 26.52 -11.87 16.89
C PRO A 191 25.27 -11.18 16.31
N PHE A 192 24.99 -11.37 15.02
CA PHE A 192 23.90 -10.74 14.27
C PHE A 192 22.65 -11.62 14.15
N GLU A 193 22.64 -12.82 14.76
CA GLU A 193 21.51 -13.74 14.76
C GLU A 193 20.19 -13.04 15.11
N GLY A 194 19.15 -13.18 14.29
CA GLY A 194 17.85 -12.56 14.57
C GLY A 194 17.82 -11.04 14.46
N SER A 195 18.77 -10.43 13.74
CA SER A 195 18.65 -9.06 13.21
C SER A 195 17.77 -9.05 11.96
N ASP A 196 17.18 -7.90 11.63
CA ASP A 196 16.46 -7.71 10.39
C ASP A 196 17.42 -7.82 9.18
N PRO A 197 16.96 -8.20 7.98
CA PRO A 197 17.79 -8.17 6.78
C PRO A 197 18.26 -6.73 6.48
N PRO A 198 19.48 -6.55 5.91
CA PRO A 198 19.99 -5.22 5.52
C PRO A 198 19.29 -4.63 4.28
N GLU A 199 18.22 -5.27 3.82
CA GLU A 199 17.39 -4.85 2.70
C GLU A 199 15.90 -4.93 3.09
N LEU A 200 15.03 -4.25 2.33
CA LEU A 200 13.60 -4.33 2.54
C LEU A 200 13.11 -5.77 2.28
N TYR A 201 12.38 -6.35 3.22
CA TYR A 201 11.75 -7.67 3.08
C TYR A 201 10.48 -7.65 2.21
N HIS A 202 10.15 -6.52 1.61
CA HIS A 202 9.28 -6.47 0.44
C HIS A 202 9.99 -5.57 -0.57
N PRO A 203 10.11 -5.95 -1.85
CA PRO A 203 10.99 -5.27 -2.80
C PRO A 203 10.84 -3.76 -2.85
N TYR A 204 9.62 -3.24 -2.69
CA TYR A 204 9.35 -1.79 -2.66
C TYR A 204 8.91 -1.29 -1.28
N ALA A 205 7.84 -1.85 -0.72
CA ALA A 205 7.24 -1.32 0.49
C ALA A 205 7.98 -1.64 1.81
N GLY A 206 8.79 -2.70 1.89
CA GLY A 206 9.25 -3.24 3.18
C GLY A 206 8.07 -3.46 4.16
N HIS A 207 8.19 -2.88 5.35
CA HIS A 207 7.13 -2.88 6.39
C HIS A 207 5.87 -2.09 6.00
N ASP A 208 5.97 -1.15 5.06
CA ASP A 208 4.83 -0.35 4.58
C ASP A 208 3.90 -1.16 3.66
N ASN A 209 4.14 -2.46 3.45
CA ASN A 209 3.22 -3.31 2.69
C ASN A 209 1.83 -3.41 3.33
N ASN A 210 1.70 -3.20 4.65
CA ASN A 210 0.42 -3.03 5.34
C ASN A 210 -0.16 -1.61 5.23
N ARG A 211 0.16 -0.88 4.16
CA ARG A 211 -0.29 0.49 3.86
C ARG A 211 -0.88 0.69 2.47
N ASP A 212 -0.99 -0.39 1.70
CA ASP A 212 -1.36 -0.37 0.29
C ASP A 212 -2.84 -0.74 0.01
N TRP A 213 -3.62 -1.11 1.03
CA TRP A 213 -4.99 -1.68 0.94
C TRP A 213 -6.08 -0.70 0.48
N PHE A 214 -5.70 0.37 -0.21
CA PHE A 214 -6.61 1.33 -0.80
C PHE A 214 -6.13 1.91 -2.14
N MET A 215 -4.81 1.99 -2.36
CA MET A 215 -4.24 2.37 -3.67
C MET A 215 -3.97 1.14 -4.55
N LEU A 216 -3.76 -0.02 -3.92
CA LEU A 216 -3.55 -1.31 -4.59
C LEU A 216 -2.39 -1.27 -5.58
N THR A 217 -1.25 -0.70 -5.16
CA THR A 217 -0.07 -0.60 -6.02
C THR A 217 0.67 -1.93 -6.16
N GLN A 218 0.66 -2.77 -5.12
CA GLN A 218 1.40 -4.03 -5.08
C GLN A 218 0.54 -5.20 -5.56
N ILE A 219 1.15 -6.14 -6.28
CA ILE A 219 0.43 -7.28 -6.88
C ILE A 219 -0.17 -8.19 -5.81
N GLU A 220 0.50 -8.37 -4.67
CA GLU A 220 0.03 -9.15 -3.54
C GLU A 220 -1.27 -8.56 -2.97
N THR A 221 -1.30 -7.24 -2.77
CA THR A 221 -2.49 -6.51 -2.31
C THR A 221 -3.64 -6.66 -3.29
N GLN A 222 -3.39 -6.54 -4.60
CA GLN A 222 -4.41 -6.68 -5.65
C GLN A 222 -5.02 -8.10 -5.67
N LEU A 223 -4.17 -9.14 -5.61
CA LEU A 223 -4.62 -10.54 -5.62
C LEU A 223 -5.49 -10.86 -4.40
N VAL A 224 -5.09 -10.41 -3.21
CA VAL A 224 -5.86 -10.64 -1.98
C VAL A 224 -7.14 -9.82 -1.97
N THR A 225 -7.09 -8.54 -2.37
CA THR A 225 -8.28 -7.67 -2.46
C THR A 225 -9.35 -8.28 -3.36
N ARG A 226 -8.96 -8.78 -4.54
CA ARG A 226 -9.87 -9.49 -5.45
C ARG A 226 -10.50 -10.72 -4.77
N LEU A 227 -9.70 -11.52 -4.07
CA LEU A 227 -10.20 -12.69 -3.34
C LEU A 227 -11.28 -12.29 -2.33
N LEU A 228 -11.01 -11.26 -1.52
CA LEU A 228 -11.89 -10.90 -0.41
C LEU A 228 -13.17 -10.21 -0.90
N TYR A 229 -13.09 -9.30 -1.86
CA TYR A 229 -14.23 -8.43 -2.21
C TYR A 229 -14.88 -8.72 -3.57
N SER A 230 -14.37 -9.71 -4.32
CA SER A 230 -15.01 -10.18 -5.56
C SER A 230 -15.34 -11.68 -5.55
N GLU A 231 -14.66 -12.48 -4.74
CA GLU A 231 -14.90 -13.93 -4.69
C GLU A 231 -15.61 -14.38 -3.41
N TRP A 232 -15.13 -13.96 -2.23
CA TRP A 232 -15.49 -14.63 -0.97
C TRP A 232 -16.34 -13.83 0.01
N TYR A 233 -16.20 -12.51 0.06
CA TYR A 233 -16.94 -11.62 0.97
C TYR A 233 -16.83 -12.09 2.43
N PRO A 234 -15.62 -12.10 3.03
CA PRO A 234 -15.41 -12.61 4.38
C PRO A 234 -16.25 -11.85 5.40
N HIS A 235 -16.65 -12.54 6.47
CA HIS A 235 -17.28 -11.89 7.61
C HIS A 235 -16.25 -11.40 8.62
N ILE A 236 -15.17 -12.15 8.77
CA ILE A 236 -14.05 -11.83 9.67
C ILE A 236 -12.76 -11.90 8.86
N VAL A 237 -11.93 -10.88 8.99
CA VAL A 237 -10.55 -10.85 8.47
C VAL A 237 -9.63 -10.66 9.66
N TYR A 238 -8.79 -11.66 9.94
CA TYR A 238 -7.87 -11.68 11.07
C TYR A 238 -6.42 -11.59 10.58
N ASP A 239 -5.72 -10.54 11.00
CA ASP A 239 -4.32 -10.29 10.68
C ASP A 239 -3.44 -10.62 11.88
N VAL A 240 -2.58 -11.64 11.75
CA VAL A 240 -1.70 -12.11 12.83
C VAL A 240 -0.33 -11.44 12.68
N HIS A 241 -0.02 -10.57 13.64
CA HIS A 241 1.21 -9.77 13.71
C HIS A 241 2.02 -10.05 14.98
N GLN A 242 3.23 -9.51 15.01
CA GLN A 242 4.05 -9.37 16.19
C GLN A 242 4.52 -7.93 16.39
N MET A 243 4.68 -7.53 17.66
CA MET A 243 5.19 -6.22 18.06
C MET A 243 6.60 -6.30 18.68
N LYS A 244 7.12 -5.16 19.11
CA LYS A 244 8.41 -5.07 19.82
C LYS A 244 8.47 -5.99 21.06
N PRO A 245 9.67 -6.52 21.40
CA PRO A 245 9.84 -7.56 22.42
C PRO A 245 9.56 -7.12 23.86
N TYR A 246 9.56 -5.81 24.15
CA TYR A 246 9.58 -5.28 25.52
C TYR A 246 8.23 -4.71 25.98
N GLY A 247 7.13 -4.99 25.28
CA GLY A 247 5.78 -4.55 25.65
C GLY A 247 4.94 -5.62 26.35
N ALA A 248 3.62 -5.54 26.16
CA ALA A 248 2.69 -6.64 26.45
C ALA A 248 3.08 -7.90 25.64
N ARG A 249 2.74 -9.09 26.14
CA ARG A 249 3.05 -10.35 25.44
C ARG A 249 2.14 -10.58 24.25
N ILE A 250 0.89 -10.12 24.33
CA ILE A 250 0.01 -10.03 23.16
C ILE A 250 -0.95 -8.86 23.30
N PHE A 251 -1.28 -8.21 22.20
CA PHE A 251 -2.45 -7.34 22.10
C PHE A 251 -3.58 -8.06 21.34
N VAL A 252 -4.81 -7.90 21.82
CA VAL A 252 -6.04 -8.29 21.13
C VAL A 252 -7.08 -7.16 21.29
N PRO A 253 -8.08 -7.04 20.39
CA PRO A 253 -9.12 -6.01 20.52
C PRO A 253 -9.88 -6.15 21.87
N PRO A 254 -10.60 -5.12 22.36
CA PRO A 254 -11.02 -3.88 21.69
C PRO A 254 -9.90 -2.94 21.24
N PHE A 255 -10.21 -2.13 20.22
CA PHE A 255 -9.35 -1.04 19.76
C PHE A 255 -9.59 0.23 20.59
N TYR A 256 -8.59 1.12 20.62
CA TYR A 256 -8.66 2.42 21.28
C TYR A 256 -9.42 3.43 20.41
N ASP A 257 -9.84 4.55 21.01
CA ASP A 257 -10.47 5.65 20.28
C ASP A 257 -9.44 6.42 19.41
N PRO A 258 -9.87 7.12 18.34
CA PRO A 258 -11.24 7.27 17.86
C PRO A 258 -11.67 6.21 16.83
N ALA A 259 -12.99 6.04 16.67
CA ALA A 259 -13.57 5.29 15.57
C ALA A 259 -13.88 6.19 14.36
N ASN A 260 -13.79 5.64 13.15
CA ASN A 260 -14.23 6.34 11.94
C ASN A 260 -15.77 6.51 11.94
N PRO A 261 -16.31 7.70 11.63
CA PRO A 261 -17.77 7.91 11.62
C PRO A 261 -18.49 7.22 10.46
N ASN A 262 -17.78 6.74 9.43
CA ASN A 262 -18.39 6.10 8.27
C ASN A 262 -18.63 4.58 8.43
N ILE A 263 -18.12 3.95 9.49
CA ILE A 263 -18.31 2.50 9.74
C ILE A 263 -19.55 2.27 10.62
N ASP A 264 -20.27 1.16 10.43
CA ASP A 264 -21.49 0.87 11.20
C ASP A 264 -21.14 0.61 12.69
N PRO A 265 -21.79 1.25 13.66
CA PRO A 265 -21.50 1.03 15.08
C PRO A 265 -21.66 -0.44 15.55
N LEU A 266 -22.48 -1.25 14.87
CA LEU A 266 -22.62 -2.68 15.14
C LEU A 266 -21.30 -3.43 14.95
N LEU A 267 -20.54 -3.05 13.91
CA LEU A 267 -19.23 -3.61 13.58
C LEU A 267 -18.26 -3.49 14.76
N ILE A 268 -18.23 -2.32 15.40
CA ILE A 268 -17.37 -2.04 16.56
C ILE A 268 -17.75 -2.97 17.74
N ARG A 269 -19.06 -3.18 17.97
CA ARG A 269 -19.53 -4.05 19.06
C ARG A 269 -19.19 -5.52 18.81
N GLU A 270 -19.25 -5.97 17.57
CA GLU A 270 -18.85 -7.32 17.18
C GLU A 270 -17.34 -7.55 17.30
N ILE A 271 -16.52 -6.59 16.89
CA ILE A 271 -15.07 -6.63 17.09
C ILE A 271 -14.73 -6.72 18.59
N ASN A 272 -15.37 -5.92 19.43
CA ASN A 272 -15.14 -5.94 20.87
C ASN A 272 -15.50 -7.29 21.50
N ARG A 273 -16.55 -7.95 20.98
CA ARG A 273 -16.94 -9.30 21.39
C ARG A 273 -15.88 -10.34 21.00
N ILE A 274 -15.36 -10.27 19.77
CA ILE A 274 -14.30 -11.16 19.31
C ILE A 274 -13.04 -11.00 20.18
N GLY A 275 -12.58 -9.77 20.35
CA GLY A 275 -11.41 -9.48 21.15
C GLY A 275 -11.53 -9.90 22.63
N SER A 276 -12.70 -9.67 23.24
CA SER A 276 -12.98 -10.15 24.60
C SER A 276 -12.94 -11.68 24.70
N HIS A 277 -13.41 -12.39 23.67
CA HIS A 277 -13.33 -13.85 23.62
C HIS A 277 -11.88 -14.34 23.46
N MET A 278 -11.08 -13.69 22.60
CA MET A 278 -9.64 -13.98 22.47
C MET A 278 -8.91 -13.80 23.80
N SER A 279 -9.12 -12.66 24.46
CA SER A 279 -8.50 -12.34 25.76
C SER A 279 -8.85 -13.37 26.83
N SER A 280 -10.14 -13.75 26.92
CA SER A 280 -10.60 -14.79 27.85
C SER A 280 -9.99 -16.17 27.54
N ALA A 281 -9.91 -16.56 26.27
CA ALA A 281 -9.31 -17.82 25.86
C ALA A 281 -7.80 -17.89 26.21
N LEU A 282 -7.07 -16.80 25.98
CA LEU A 282 -5.66 -16.69 26.35
C LEU A 282 -5.46 -16.79 27.86
N ALA A 283 -6.24 -16.07 28.65
CA ALA A 283 -6.18 -16.12 30.12
C ALA A 283 -6.55 -17.52 30.64
N ALA A 284 -7.56 -18.17 30.06
CA ALA A 284 -7.95 -19.54 30.40
C ALA A 284 -6.86 -20.57 30.06
N ALA A 285 -6.07 -20.31 29.01
CA ALA A 285 -4.89 -21.10 28.66
C ALA A 285 -3.67 -20.80 29.57
N GLY A 286 -3.80 -19.86 30.51
CA GLY A 286 -2.75 -19.52 31.48
C GLY A 286 -1.76 -18.45 31.03
N PHE A 287 -1.98 -17.82 29.87
CA PHE A 287 -1.11 -16.75 29.38
C PHE A 287 -1.29 -15.46 30.16
N LYS A 288 -0.20 -14.70 30.26
CA LYS A 288 -0.12 -13.39 30.92
C LYS A 288 0.30 -12.29 29.96
N GLY A 289 0.16 -11.04 30.38
CA GLY A 289 0.57 -9.88 29.59
C GLY A 289 -0.33 -9.66 28.37
N ILE A 290 -1.62 -9.93 28.52
CA ILE A 290 -2.65 -9.76 27.48
C ILE A 290 -3.20 -8.34 27.57
N LEU A 291 -2.93 -7.53 26.55
CA LEU A 291 -3.37 -6.15 26.42
C LEU A 291 -4.61 -6.05 25.54
N SER A 292 -5.51 -5.15 25.93
CA SER A 292 -6.70 -4.78 25.14
C SER A 292 -6.99 -3.29 25.30
N ASN A 293 -7.88 -2.74 24.48
CA ASN A 293 -8.34 -1.34 24.55
C ASN A 293 -7.17 -0.33 24.60
N ALA A 294 -6.22 -0.50 23.69
CA ALA A 294 -4.96 0.26 23.63
C ALA A 294 -4.37 0.22 22.21
N GLN A 295 -3.30 0.98 22.00
CA GLN A 295 -2.36 0.96 20.86
C GLN A 295 -2.91 1.37 19.48
N PHE A 296 -4.08 0.89 19.10
CA PHE A 296 -4.62 0.91 17.74
C PHE A 296 -6.00 1.54 17.71
N ASP A 297 -6.24 2.49 16.82
CA ASP A 297 -7.57 3.08 16.61
C ASP A 297 -8.35 2.39 15.47
N MET A 298 -9.53 2.92 15.14
CA MET A 298 -10.32 2.46 13.98
C MET A 298 -10.56 3.60 12.97
N TRP A 299 -9.64 4.57 12.90
CA TRP A 299 -9.78 5.75 12.05
C TRP A 299 -9.40 5.47 10.60
N TRP A 300 -8.19 4.97 10.37
CA TRP A 300 -7.55 4.93 9.05
C TRP A 300 -7.90 3.68 8.21
N HIS A 301 -8.20 3.86 6.92
CA HIS A 301 -8.68 2.79 6.01
C HIS A 301 -7.58 1.85 5.47
N GLY A 302 -6.33 2.31 5.32
CA GLY A 302 -5.40 1.69 4.37
C GLY A 302 -4.63 0.43 4.83
N GLY A 303 -5.01 -0.20 5.95
CA GLY A 303 -4.38 -1.42 6.46
C GLY A 303 -5.21 -2.67 6.18
N PHE A 304 -4.57 -3.85 6.17
CA PHE A 304 -5.26 -5.13 5.91
C PHE A 304 -6.39 -5.39 6.89
N ARG A 305 -6.19 -5.05 8.18
CA ARG A 305 -7.27 -5.16 9.17
C ARG A 305 -8.33 -4.07 9.04
N THR A 306 -8.02 -2.90 8.50
CA THR A 306 -8.94 -1.75 8.57
C THR A 306 -9.79 -1.58 7.32
N ALA A 307 -9.27 -1.94 6.14
CA ALA A 307 -10.06 -1.97 4.90
C ALA A 307 -11.36 -2.81 5.02
N PRO A 308 -11.39 -3.98 5.69
CA PRO A 308 -12.62 -4.75 5.91
C PRO A 308 -13.77 -3.97 6.55
N TYR A 309 -13.49 -2.98 7.42
CA TYR A 309 -14.53 -2.20 8.11
C TYR A 309 -15.48 -1.51 7.13
N PHE A 310 -14.92 -1.08 6.02
CA PHE A 310 -15.61 -0.31 5.00
C PHE A 310 -16.32 -1.20 3.97
N HIS A 311 -16.11 -2.52 4.06
CA HIS A 311 -16.77 -3.56 3.27
C HIS A 311 -17.80 -4.35 4.09
N ASN A 312 -18.27 -3.79 5.22
CA ASN A 312 -19.17 -4.45 6.17
C ASN A 312 -18.60 -5.77 6.77
N SER A 313 -17.27 -5.88 6.84
CA SER A 313 -16.55 -7.05 7.36
C SER A 313 -15.76 -6.71 8.64
N LEU A 314 -15.65 -7.68 9.54
CA LEU A 314 -15.01 -7.55 10.84
C LEU A 314 -13.50 -7.74 10.71
N GLY A 315 -12.75 -6.65 10.62
CA GLY A 315 -11.29 -6.67 10.60
C GLY A 315 -10.64 -6.64 11.98
N ILE A 316 -9.80 -7.61 12.30
CA ILE A 316 -9.11 -7.70 13.59
C ILE A 316 -7.62 -7.97 13.38
N LEU A 317 -6.81 -7.58 14.37
CA LEU A 317 -5.43 -8.04 14.47
C LEU A 317 -5.13 -8.56 15.87
N SER A 318 -4.03 -9.30 15.98
CA SER A 318 -3.33 -9.54 17.24
C SER A 318 -1.86 -9.27 17.05
N GLU A 319 -1.19 -8.82 18.10
CA GLU A 319 0.24 -8.47 18.05
C GLU A 319 0.94 -9.21 19.17
N ALA A 320 1.64 -10.30 18.90
CA ALA A 320 2.44 -10.99 19.92
C ALA A 320 3.81 -10.31 20.11
N ALA A 321 4.37 -10.26 21.31
CA ALA A 321 5.72 -9.73 21.48
C ALA A 321 6.72 -10.57 20.67
N SER A 322 7.55 -9.94 19.84
CA SER A 322 8.56 -10.65 19.06
C SER A 322 9.67 -11.23 19.95
N ALA A 323 10.24 -12.35 19.52
CA ALA A 323 11.58 -12.77 19.93
C ALA A 323 12.63 -12.16 18.98
N ARG A 324 13.84 -12.70 18.90
CA ARG A 324 14.83 -12.35 17.86
C ARG A 324 14.63 -13.25 16.65
N LEU A 325 13.56 -13.02 15.89
CA LEU A 325 13.03 -13.98 14.90
C LEU A 325 12.77 -15.34 15.58
N MET A 326 13.46 -16.40 15.18
CA MET A 326 13.35 -17.73 15.79
C MET A 326 14.32 -17.97 16.96
N SER A 327 15.03 -16.94 17.43
CA SER A 327 15.92 -17.04 18.61
C SER A 327 15.23 -16.49 19.86
N PRO A 328 15.29 -17.21 21.00
CA PRO A 328 14.67 -16.77 22.24
C PRO A 328 15.38 -15.55 22.83
N ILE A 329 14.70 -14.84 23.73
CA ILE A 329 15.24 -13.71 24.48
C ILE A 329 14.93 -13.84 25.97
N GLU A 330 15.82 -13.33 26.81
CA GLU A 330 15.57 -13.14 28.24
C GLU A 330 15.15 -11.69 28.47
N VAL A 331 13.95 -11.46 28.99
CA VAL A 331 13.43 -10.11 29.27
C VAL A 331 13.33 -9.90 30.76
N ARG A 332 14.08 -8.93 31.30
CA ARG A 332 13.95 -8.54 32.70
C ARG A 332 12.76 -7.59 32.90
N ALA A 333 12.21 -7.59 34.11
CA ALA A 333 11.08 -6.73 34.48
C ALA A 333 11.34 -5.25 34.17
N GLU A 334 12.57 -4.76 34.40
CA GLU A 334 12.95 -3.35 34.20
C GLU A 334 13.09 -2.97 32.72
N GLN A 335 13.14 -3.96 31.82
CA GLN A 335 13.17 -3.70 30.38
C GLN A 335 11.77 -3.51 29.81
N LEU A 336 10.72 -3.91 30.53
CA LEU A 336 9.35 -3.77 30.06
C LEU A 336 8.94 -2.30 30.01
N GLN A 337 8.37 -1.90 28.87
CA GLN A 337 8.03 -0.52 28.56
C GLN A 337 6.60 -0.38 28.00
N SER A 338 5.99 0.77 28.28
CA SER A 338 4.78 1.26 27.63
C SER A 338 5.16 2.01 26.35
N HIS A 339 4.47 1.74 25.24
CA HIS A 339 4.91 2.25 23.94
C HIS A 339 3.86 3.04 23.15
N ARG A 340 2.60 3.10 23.59
CA ARG A 340 1.49 3.76 22.86
C ARG A 340 0.33 4.17 23.78
N ALA A 341 -0.61 4.94 23.21
CA ALA A 341 -1.87 5.33 23.85
C ALA A 341 -2.63 4.13 24.43
N GLY A 342 -3.26 4.34 25.58
CA GLY A 342 -4.03 3.32 26.28
C GLY A 342 -3.21 2.22 26.95
N PHE A 343 -1.86 2.23 26.89
CA PHE A 343 -1.02 1.25 27.58
C PHE A 343 -0.20 1.89 28.71
N PRO A 344 -0.69 1.91 29.96
CA PRO A 344 0.08 2.38 31.12
C PRO A 344 1.16 1.38 31.52
N ASN A 345 1.82 1.60 32.66
CA ASN A 345 2.94 0.81 33.17
C ASN A 345 2.73 -0.72 32.97
N PRO A 346 3.63 -1.42 32.26
CA PRO A 346 3.47 -2.84 31.88
C PRO A 346 3.62 -3.81 33.05
N LEU A 347 3.89 -3.32 34.26
CA LEU A 347 3.94 -4.09 35.50
C LEU A 347 2.73 -3.81 36.41
N VAL A 348 1.85 -2.89 36.02
CA VAL A 348 0.69 -2.49 36.81
C VAL A 348 -0.57 -3.15 36.26
N ARG A 349 -1.32 -3.76 37.18
CA ARG A 349 -2.63 -4.33 36.88
C ARG A 349 -3.66 -3.24 36.59
N THR A 350 -4.34 -3.33 35.45
CA THR A 350 -5.48 -2.48 35.09
C THR A 350 -6.65 -3.33 34.56
N ASN A 351 -7.81 -2.71 34.32
CA ASN A 351 -8.96 -3.42 33.76
C ASN A 351 -8.70 -3.95 32.34
N HIS A 352 -7.85 -3.28 31.57
CA HIS A 352 -7.49 -3.67 30.20
C HIS A 352 -6.15 -4.43 30.13
N PHE A 353 -5.50 -4.65 31.28
CA PHE A 353 -4.26 -5.41 31.45
C PHE A 353 -4.23 -6.11 32.84
N PRO A 354 -5.08 -7.13 33.08
CA PRO A 354 -5.38 -7.61 34.43
C PRO A 354 -4.35 -8.57 35.05
N ASP A 355 -3.52 -9.23 34.25
CA ASP A 355 -2.44 -10.12 34.71
C ASP A 355 -1.13 -9.80 33.97
N PRO A 356 -0.38 -8.78 34.43
CA PRO A 356 0.91 -8.41 33.85
C PRO A 356 1.92 -9.56 33.82
N TRP A 357 2.71 -9.65 32.75
CA TRP A 357 3.81 -10.61 32.66
C TRP A 357 5.07 -10.02 33.33
N PRO A 358 5.69 -10.70 34.31
CA PRO A 358 6.76 -10.11 35.13
C PRO A 358 8.14 -10.07 34.47
N GLY A 359 8.29 -10.58 33.25
CA GLY A 359 9.60 -10.89 32.65
C GLY A 359 9.93 -12.38 32.74
N GLY A 360 10.98 -12.78 32.03
CA GLY A 360 11.49 -14.15 31.93
C GLY A 360 11.94 -14.50 30.53
N LEU A 361 12.18 -15.79 30.31
CA LEU A 361 12.45 -16.37 29.00
C LEU A 361 11.22 -16.19 28.10
N TRP A 362 11.45 -15.73 26.88
CA TRP A 362 10.43 -15.56 25.85
C TRP A 362 10.89 -16.23 24.56
N GLN A 363 10.15 -17.25 24.13
CA GLN A 363 10.54 -18.16 23.06
C GLN A 363 9.58 -18.04 21.86
N PRO A 364 10.03 -18.37 20.63
CA PRO A 364 9.14 -18.46 19.47
C PRO A 364 7.96 -19.41 19.68
N LYS A 365 8.14 -20.45 20.49
CA LYS A 365 7.07 -21.38 20.86
C LYS A 365 5.96 -20.73 21.67
N ASP A 366 6.29 -19.79 22.57
CA ASP A 366 5.30 -19.04 23.36
C ASP A 366 4.43 -18.18 22.43
N ILE A 367 5.06 -17.51 21.47
CA ILE A 367 4.39 -16.71 20.43
C ILE A 367 3.43 -17.60 19.64
N LEU A 368 3.93 -18.73 19.13
CA LEU A 368 3.15 -19.67 18.32
C LEU A 368 1.94 -20.22 19.09
N ASP A 369 2.10 -20.56 20.36
CA ASP A 369 1.01 -21.10 21.17
C ASP A 369 -0.07 -20.05 21.45
N MET A 370 0.33 -18.79 21.70
CA MET A 370 -0.63 -17.69 21.85
C MET A 370 -1.41 -17.44 20.55
N GLU A 371 -0.72 -17.42 19.41
CA GLU A 371 -1.33 -17.24 18.08
C GLU A 371 -2.27 -18.40 17.71
N LEU A 372 -1.95 -19.64 18.08
CA LEU A 372 -2.84 -20.79 17.93
C LEU A 372 -4.11 -20.63 18.77
N VAL A 373 -3.97 -20.20 20.03
CA VAL A 373 -5.11 -19.99 20.93
C VAL A 373 -6.02 -18.90 20.39
N THR A 374 -5.48 -17.76 19.95
CA THR A 374 -6.29 -16.68 19.38
C THR A 374 -6.97 -17.09 18.08
N ALA A 375 -6.26 -17.75 17.16
CA ALA A 375 -6.85 -18.25 15.91
C ALA A 375 -8.01 -19.22 16.17
N ARG A 376 -7.82 -20.20 17.07
CA ARG A 376 -8.89 -21.14 17.44
C ARG A 376 -10.06 -20.45 18.15
N ALA A 377 -9.80 -19.45 18.99
CA ALA A 377 -10.84 -18.68 19.68
C ALA A 377 -11.72 -17.90 18.68
N VAL A 378 -11.12 -17.23 17.70
CA VAL A 378 -11.85 -16.53 16.64
C VAL A 378 -12.73 -17.51 15.85
N LEU A 379 -12.15 -18.63 15.41
CA LEU A 379 -12.86 -19.66 14.65
C LEU A 379 -14.03 -20.28 15.42
N LEU A 380 -13.84 -20.53 16.71
CA LEU A 380 -14.88 -21.10 17.58
C LEU A 380 -16.03 -20.13 17.81
N LEU A 381 -15.72 -18.86 18.10
CA LEU A 381 -16.76 -17.84 18.27
C LEU A 381 -17.53 -17.62 16.98
N ALA A 382 -16.83 -17.55 15.85
CA ALA A 382 -17.41 -17.47 14.51
C ALA A 382 -18.38 -18.62 14.24
N ALA A 383 -17.97 -19.85 14.55
CA ALA A 383 -18.81 -21.05 14.38
C ALA A 383 -20.09 -21.01 15.23
N ARG A 384 -19.95 -20.66 16.53
CA ARG A 384 -21.07 -20.64 17.48
C ARG A 384 -22.10 -19.54 17.20
N TYR A 385 -21.62 -18.38 16.76
CA TYR A 385 -22.47 -17.22 16.46
C TYR A 385 -22.61 -16.96 14.96
N LYS A 386 -22.40 -18.01 14.14
CA LYS A 386 -22.49 -17.97 12.66
C LYS A 386 -23.71 -17.20 12.18
N ARG A 387 -24.89 -17.55 12.70
CA ARG A 387 -26.16 -16.93 12.30
C ARG A 387 -26.19 -15.42 12.57
N GLU A 388 -25.69 -14.99 13.73
CA GLU A 388 -25.68 -13.57 14.10
C GLU A 388 -24.73 -12.77 13.20
N PHE A 389 -23.48 -13.21 13.05
CA PHE A 389 -22.50 -12.54 12.20
C PHE A 389 -22.97 -12.43 10.74
N MET A 390 -23.51 -13.52 10.18
CA MET A 390 -24.00 -13.52 8.80
C MET A 390 -25.20 -12.58 8.61
N PHE A 391 -26.12 -12.56 9.58
CA PHE A 391 -27.25 -11.64 9.52
C PHE A 391 -26.82 -10.18 9.68
N ASN A 392 -25.81 -9.93 10.51
CA ASN A 392 -25.31 -8.58 10.75
C ASN A 392 -24.59 -7.99 9.53
N LEU A 393 -23.84 -8.79 8.77
CA LEU A 393 -23.28 -8.37 7.48
C LEU A 393 -24.38 -7.90 6.51
N TYR A 394 -25.43 -8.73 6.33
CA TYR A 394 -26.59 -8.37 5.51
C TYR A 394 -27.30 -7.10 6.01
N ARG A 395 -27.46 -6.96 7.33
CA ARG A 395 -28.08 -5.78 7.95
C ARG A 395 -27.27 -4.51 7.71
N MET A 396 -25.94 -4.57 7.87
CA MET A 396 -25.04 -3.43 7.61
C MET A 396 -25.12 -3.01 6.13
N GLY A 397 -25.12 -3.97 5.20
CA GLY A 397 -25.33 -3.69 3.77
C GLY A 397 -26.66 -2.98 3.48
N ARG A 398 -27.77 -3.41 4.10
CA ARG A 398 -29.08 -2.74 3.95
C ARG A 398 -29.05 -1.30 4.46
N ARG A 399 -28.44 -1.07 5.62
CA ARG A 399 -28.27 0.29 6.19
C ARG A 399 -27.41 1.17 5.29
N ALA A 400 -26.31 0.65 4.75
CA ALA A 400 -25.43 1.37 3.83
C ALA A 400 -26.19 1.86 2.58
N ILE A 401 -26.97 0.97 1.95
CA ILE A 401 -27.81 1.32 0.80
C ILE A 401 -28.85 2.37 1.17
N GLU A 402 -29.54 2.20 2.31
CA GLU A 402 -30.58 3.14 2.75
C GLU A 402 -30.02 4.52 3.08
N MET A 403 -28.88 4.60 3.76
CA MET A 403 -28.16 5.86 3.99
C MET A 403 -27.79 6.52 2.65
N GLY A 404 -27.33 5.75 1.66
CA GLY A 404 -27.03 6.28 0.34
C GLY A 404 -28.24 6.80 -0.44
N ARG A 405 -29.46 6.35 -0.09
CA ARG A 405 -30.72 6.86 -0.67
C ARG A 405 -31.25 8.09 0.04
N THR A 406 -30.94 8.26 1.32
CA THR A 406 -31.62 9.24 2.20
C THR A 406 -30.71 10.33 2.76
N GLN A 407 -29.39 10.16 2.72
CA GLN A 407 -28.43 11.07 3.32
C GLN A 407 -27.38 11.52 2.31
N SER A 408 -27.01 12.80 2.38
CA SER A 408 -25.87 13.35 1.64
C SER A 408 -24.55 12.68 2.07
N PRO A 409 -23.59 12.49 1.16
CA PRO A 409 -23.76 12.62 -0.29
C PRO A 409 -24.60 11.51 -0.91
N PHE A 410 -25.30 11.84 -2.00
CA PHE A 410 -26.04 10.87 -2.81
C PHE A 410 -25.16 10.25 -3.89
N ALA A 411 -24.13 10.97 -4.35
CA ALA A 411 -23.13 10.47 -5.27
C ALA A 411 -21.82 11.25 -5.18
N TYR A 412 -20.77 10.72 -5.80
CA TYR A 412 -19.63 11.50 -6.26
C TYR A 412 -19.60 11.49 -7.80
N VAL A 413 -19.28 12.64 -8.39
CA VAL A 413 -19.13 12.81 -9.82
C VAL A 413 -17.67 13.06 -10.15
N ILE A 414 -17.12 12.29 -11.08
CA ILE A 414 -15.79 12.52 -11.66
C ILE A 414 -16.00 12.95 -13.11
N PRO A 415 -15.91 14.26 -13.40
CA PRO A 415 -16.09 14.79 -14.74
C PRO A 415 -15.09 14.20 -15.73
N SER A 416 -15.43 14.17 -17.02
CA SER A 416 -14.53 13.66 -18.07
C SER A 416 -13.40 14.63 -18.45
N ASP A 417 -13.55 15.92 -18.14
CA ASP A 417 -12.54 16.98 -18.30
C ASP A 417 -11.59 17.01 -17.08
N GLN A 418 -10.76 15.98 -16.98
CA GLN A 418 -9.71 15.87 -15.95
C GLN A 418 -8.39 16.46 -16.44
N HIS A 419 -7.58 16.95 -15.50
CA HIS A 419 -6.21 17.39 -15.80
C HIS A 419 -5.34 16.22 -16.30
N ASP A 420 -5.46 15.06 -15.67
CA ASP A 420 -4.76 13.84 -16.06
C ASP A 420 -5.79 12.70 -16.28
N PRO A 421 -6.37 12.59 -17.49
CA PRO A 421 -7.41 11.60 -17.76
C PRO A 421 -6.97 10.13 -17.58
N PRO A 422 -5.73 9.69 -17.95
CA PRO A 422 -5.25 8.36 -17.61
C PRO A 422 -5.20 8.09 -16.09
N THR A 423 -4.75 9.07 -15.30
CA THR A 423 -4.76 8.96 -13.83
C THR A 423 -6.19 8.90 -13.27
N ALA A 424 -7.14 9.64 -13.86
CA ALA A 424 -8.55 9.53 -13.49
C ALA A 424 -9.13 8.13 -13.78
N ALA A 425 -8.83 7.53 -14.94
CA ALA A 425 -9.22 6.17 -15.24
C ALA A 425 -8.59 5.15 -14.26
N ARG A 426 -7.33 5.37 -13.86
CA ARG A 426 -6.67 4.58 -12.82
C ARG A 426 -7.41 4.66 -11.49
N LEU A 427 -7.80 5.86 -11.03
CA LEU A 427 -8.61 6.02 -9.82
C LEU A 427 -9.91 5.19 -9.91
N ILE A 428 -10.63 5.28 -11.04
CA ILE A 428 -11.87 4.52 -11.24
C ILE A 428 -11.62 3.01 -11.13
N ASN A 429 -10.56 2.50 -11.75
CA ASN A 429 -10.22 1.08 -11.67
C ASN A 429 -9.83 0.66 -10.24
N THR A 430 -9.04 1.46 -9.53
CA THR A 430 -8.68 1.21 -8.11
C THR A 430 -9.93 1.15 -7.21
N LEU A 431 -10.94 1.99 -7.47
CA LEU A 431 -12.21 1.93 -6.73
C LEU A 431 -13.01 0.66 -7.08
N ILE A 432 -13.10 0.30 -8.37
CA ILE A 432 -13.81 -0.90 -8.82
C ILE A 432 -13.17 -2.17 -8.25
N GLU A 433 -11.84 -2.24 -8.19
CA GLU A 433 -11.11 -3.37 -7.60
C GLU A 433 -11.43 -3.60 -6.12
N GLN A 434 -11.85 -2.55 -5.40
CA GLN A 434 -12.34 -2.61 -4.02
C GLN A 434 -13.85 -2.92 -3.95
N GLY A 435 -14.47 -3.30 -5.06
CA GLY A 435 -15.89 -3.62 -5.13
C GLY A 435 -16.83 -2.40 -5.15
N ILE A 436 -16.31 -1.18 -5.28
CA ILE A 436 -17.14 0.01 -5.40
C ILE A 436 -17.83 0.03 -6.78
N GLU A 437 -19.15 0.18 -6.77
CA GLU A 437 -19.94 0.25 -7.99
C GLU A 437 -19.86 1.64 -8.61
N ILE A 438 -19.40 1.69 -9.87
CA ILE A 438 -19.25 2.92 -10.63
C ILE A 438 -20.08 2.85 -11.90
N HIS A 439 -20.68 3.98 -12.26
CA HIS A 439 -21.47 4.14 -13.46
C HIS A 439 -20.86 5.21 -14.36
N GLN A 440 -21.19 5.15 -15.66
CA GLN A 440 -20.86 6.16 -16.63
C GLN A 440 -22.16 6.72 -17.24
N ALA A 441 -22.25 8.05 -17.33
CA ALA A 441 -23.41 8.72 -17.89
C ALA A 441 -23.46 8.55 -19.42
N ARG A 442 -24.59 8.05 -19.95
CA ARG A 442 -24.84 7.91 -21.39
C ARG A 442 -25.28 9.21 -22.05
N ARG A 443 -25.84 10.13 -21.26
CA ARG A 443 -26.32 11.45 -21.69
C ARG A 443 -25.88 12.51 -20.69
N SER A 444 -25.91 13.78 -21.11
CA SER A 444 -25.68 14.89 -20.18
C SER A 444 -26.79 14.96 -19.13
N PHE A 445 -26.46 15.31 -17.90
CA PHE A 445 -27.41 15.50 -16.80
C PHE A 445 -27.05 16.76 -16.00
N VAL A 446 -27.98 17.21 -15.14
CA VAL A 446 -27.77 18.38 -14.27
C VAL A 446 -28.02 17.96 -12.83
N VAL A 447 -27.08 18.26 -11.94
CA VAL A 447 -27.23 18.09 -10.51
C VAL A 447 -26.49 19.19 -9.77
N ASP A 448 -27.04 19.65 -8.65
CA ASP A 448 -26.52 20.76 -7.84
C ASP A 448 -26.21 22.04 -8.66
N GLY A 449 -27.01 22.27 -9.71
CA GLY A 449 -26.88 23.42 -10.60
C GLY A 449 -25.77 23.32 -11.65
N VAL A 450 -25.02 22.20 -11.70
CA VAL A 450 -23.93 21.96 -12.66
C VAL A 450 -24.37 20.96 -13.72
N ARG A 451 -24.09 21.26 -14.99
CA ARG A 451 -24.31 20.34 -16.12
C ARG A 451 -23.06 19.48 -16.33
N TYR A 452 -23.24 18.16 -16.35
CA TYR A 452 -22.20 17.20 -16.66
C TYR A 452 -22.47 16.54 -18.03
N PRO A 453 -21.45 16.36 -18.88
CA PRO A 453 -21.61 15.73 -20.19
C PRO A 453 -21.76 14.20 -20.09
N ALA A 454 -22.14 13.55 -21.20
CA ALA A 454 -22.00 12.11 -21.34
C ALA A 454 -20.52 11.69 -21.15
N GLY A 455 -20.29 10.47 -20.68
CA GLY A 455 -18.97 9.94 -20.34
C GLY A 455 -18.52 10.24 -18.91
N THR A 456 -19.20 11.13 -18.20
CA THR A 456 -18.95 11.43 -16.77
C THR A 456 -19.12 10.19 -15.91
N PHE A 457 -18.17 9.93 -15.01
CA PHE A 457 -18.30 8.83 -14.04
C PHE A 457 -19.11 9.28 -12.82
N VAL A 458 -19.98 8.39 -12.35
CA VAL A 458 -20.90 8.62 -11.23
C VAL A 458 -20.82 7.44 -10.27
N ILE A 459 -20.38 7.71 -9.04
CA ILE A 459 -20.37 6.75 -7.94
C ILE A 459 -21.60 7.03 -7.07
N LEU A 460 -22.65 6.22 -7.20
CA LEU A 460 -23.87 6.37 -6.40
C LEU A 460 -23.62 5.87 -4.97
N MET A 461 -24.05 6.61 -3.94
CA MET A 461 -23.84 6.18 -2.55
C MET A 461 -24.81 5.09 -2.10
N ALA A 462 -25.90 4.84 -2.84
CA ALA A 462 -26.87 3.78 -2.56
C ALA A 462 -26.36 2.38 -2.97
N GLN A 463 -25.27 1.94 -2.35
CA GLN A 463 -24.61 0.65 -2.60
C GLN A 463 -24.10 0.01 -1.30
N PRO A 464 -23.87 -1.32 -1.26
CA PRO A 464 -23.42 -2.01 -0.03
C PRO A 464 -22.12 -1.43 0.54
N TYR A 465 -21.18 -1.03 -0.32
CA TYR A 465 -19.87 -0.49 0.06
C TYR A 465 -19.84 1.04 0.09
N ARG A 466 -20.95 1.68 0.47
CA ARG A 466 -21.03 3.13 0.71
C ARG A 466 -19.90 3.62 1.61
N ALA A 467 -19.60 2.88 2.70
CA ALA A 467 -18.55 3.25 3.64
C ALA A 467 -17.17 3.30 2.97
N CYS A 468 -16.83 2.31 2.14
CA CYS A 468 -15.58 2.28 1.36
C CYS A 468 -15.50 3.46 0.37
N ALA A 469 -16.55 3.69 -0.41
CA ALA A 469 -16.59 4.82 -1.33
C ALA A 469 -16.41 6.16 -0.61
N LYS A 470 -17.10 6.38 0.51
CA LYS A 470 -16.91 7.58 1.33
C LYS A 470 -15.49 7.68 1.88
N ALA A 471 -14.95 6.61 2.45
CA ALA A 471 -13.61 6.64 3.03
C ALA A 471 -12.53 7.07 2.02
N LEU A 472 -12.67 6.71 0.74
CA LEU A 472 -11.68 7.04 -0.29
C LEU A 472 -11.92 8.41 -0.95
N LEU A 473 -13.16 8.89 -1.00
CA LEU A 473 -13.55 10.11 -1.74
C LEU A 473 -13.78 11.33 -0.84
N GLU A 474 -14.19 11.12 0.41
CA GLU A 474 -14.49 12.18 1.38
C GLU A 474 -13.19 12.79 1.94
N SER A 475 -13.24 14.06 2.29
CA SER A 475 -12.20 14.70 3.10
C SER A 475 -12.28 14.24 4.55
N GLN A 476 -11.15 13.87 5.15
CA GLN A 476 -11.08 13.49 6.56
C GLN A 476 -11.00 14.72 7.45
N ASN A 477 -11.67 14.67 8.59
CA ASN A 477 -11.52 15.61 9.69
C ASN A 477 -11.21 14.81 10.97
N TYR A 478 -9.93 14.62 11.28
CA TYR A 478 -9.52 13.76 12.39
C TYR A 478 -9.88 14.41 13.74
N PRO A 479 -10.61 13.72 14.62
CA PRO A 479 -11.06 14.28 15.88
C PRO A 479 -9.91 14.28 16.90
N THR A 480 -9.14 15.36 16.95
CA THR A 480 -8.22 15.64 18.06
C THR A 480 -8.90 16.59 19.04
N SER A 481 -9.86 16.10 19.83
CA SER A 481 -10.51 16.93 20.84
C SER A 481 -9.83 16.89 22.20
N GLU A 482 -8.80 16.06 22.41
CA GLU A 482 -8.21 15.89 23.73
C GLU A 482 -6.69 16.08 23.68
N ILE A 483 -6.26 17.24 24.19
CA ILE A 483 -5.02 17.25 24.95
C ILE A 483 -5.30 16.29 26.11
N LEU A 484 -4.64 15.13 26.09
CA LEU A 484 -4.72 14.12 27.14
C LEU A 484 -4.43 14.79 28.50
N GLU A 485 -4.89 14.22 29.62
CA GLU A 485 -4.69 14.81 30.96
C GLU A 485 -3.21 15.10 31.30
N ASN A 486 -2.28 14.42 30.63
CA ASN A 486 -0.83 14.62 30.75
C ASN A 486 -0.27 15.74 29.85
N GLY A 487 -1.11 16.41 29.04
CA GLY A 487 -0.72 17.47 28.12
C GLY A 487 -0.32 17.03 26.71
N ASP A 488 -0.49 15.75 26.34
CA ASP A 488 -0.11 15.22 25.03
C ASP A 488 -1.28 15.26 24.03
N ILE A 489 -0.99 15.30 22.73
CA ILE A 489 -2.01 15.24 21.67
C ILE A 489 -2.31 13.78 21.37
N GLN A 490 -3.59 13.38 21.32
CA GLN A 490 -3.97 12.07 20.83
C GLN A 490 -3.57 11.89 19.36
N GLU A 491 -2.61 11.01 19.12
CA GLU A 491 -2.06 10.75 17.79
C GLU A 491 -2.92 9.71 17.04
N PRO A 492 -3.11 9.86 15.72
CA PRO A 492 -3.64 8.75 14.92
C PRO A 492 -2.66 7.58 14.95
N TYR A 493 -3.20 6.37 14.80
CA TYR A 493 -2.39 5.16 14.74
C TYR A 493 -1.41 5.16 13.55
N ASP A 494 -1.84 5.67 12.38
CA ASP A 494 -1.00 5.82 11.18
C ASP A 494 -1.06 7.25 10.62
N VAL A 495 -2.16 7.63 9.96
CA VAL A 495 -2.34 8.95 9.33
C VAL A 495 -3.74 9.52 9.58
N ALA A 496 -3.84 10.85 9.60
CA ALA A 496 -5.09 11.57 9.82
C ALA A 496 -5.96 11.70 8.57
N GLY A 497 -5.38 11.83 7.37
CA GLY A 497 -6.11 11.99 6.11
C GLY A 497 -5.48 11.27 4.92
N TRP A 498 -6.30 10.79 3.97
CA TRP A 498 -5.85 9.95 2.85
C TRP A 498 -6.68 10.11 1.56
N THR A 499 -7.61 11.06 1.50
CA THR A 499 -8.52 11.30 0.36
C THR A 499 -7.85 11.09 -1.00
N LEU A 500 -8.20 9.99 -1.65
CA LEU A 500 -7.45 9.48 -2.81
C LEU A 500 -7.51 10.41 -4.04
N PRO A 501 -8.67 10.97 -4.47
CA PRO A 501 -8.70 11.88 -5.61
C PRO A 501 -7.82 13.13 -5.41
N MET A 502 -7.69 13.61 -4.16
CA MET A 502 -6.83 14.74 -3.83
C MET A 502 -5.35 14.40 -4.04
N GLN A 503 -4.89 13.25 -3.56
CA GLN A 503 -3.52 12.77 -3.77
C GLN A 503 -3.22 12.54 -5.26
N MET A 504 -4.22 12.05 -6.00
CA MET A 504 -4.07 11.74 -7.42
C MET A 504 -4.21 12.94 -8.36
N GLY A 505 -4.62 14.12 -7.84
CA GLY A 505 -4.92 15.29 -8.67
C GLY A 505 -6.17 15.12 -9.54
N VAL A 506 -7.11 14.26 -9.12
CA VAL A 506 -8.37 13.98 -9.82
C VAL A 506 -9.49 14.78 -9.17
N ARG A 507 -10.26 15.52 -9.98
CA ARG A 507 -11.43 16.25 -9.49
C ARG A 507 -12.59 15.29 -9.27
N ALA A 508 -12.94 15.07 -8.01
CA ALA A 508 -14.15 14.38 -7.58
C ALA A 508 -15.07 15.38 -6.87
N ILE A 509 -16.34 15.42 -7.27
CA ILE A 509 -17.31 16.40 -6.80
C ILE A 509 -18.39 15.66 -6.00
N GLU A 510 -18.59 16.09 -4.76
CA GLU A 510 -19.67 15.59 -3.92
C GLU A 510 -21.03 16.08 -4.45
N VAL A 511 -22.01 15.18 -4.52
CA VAL A 511 -23.39 15.50 -4.89
C VAL A 511 -24.28 15.46 -3.65
N SER A 512 -24.83 16.62 -3.32
CA SER A 512 -25.60 16.89 -2.10
C SER A 512 -27.11 16.69 -2.25
N ARG A 513 -27.61 16.56 -3.47
CA ARG A 513 -29.05 16.35 -3.76
C ARG A 513 -29.29 15.09 -4.58
N GLN A 514 -30.47 14.49 -4.39
CA GLN A 514 -30.94 13.41 -5.26
C GLN A 514 -31.09 13.91 -6.70
N PHE A 515 -30.85 13.02 -7.67
CA PHE A 515 -30.93 13.33 -9.09
C PHE A 515 -31.26 12.07 -9.90
N GLU A 516 -31.66 12.28 -11.14
CA GLU A 516 -31.83 11.22 -12.14
C GLU A 516 -30.83 11.43 -13.28
N ALA A 517 -30.21 10.35 -13.73
CA ALA A 517 -29.31 10.34 -14.88
C ALA A 517 -29.41 9.00 -15.61
N ASP A 518 -29.20 9.02 -16.93
CA ASP A 518 -29.08 7.79 -17.74
C ASP A 518 -27.67 7.22 -17.53
N LEU A 519 -27.57 6.22 -16.65
CA LEU A 519 -26.32 5.66 -16.16
C LEU A 519 -26.15 4.20 -16.61
N ARG A 520 -24.91 3.82 -16.96
CA ARG A 520 -24.51 2.43 -17.21
C ARG A 520 -23.42 2.02 -16.22
N ARG A 521 -23.63 0.94 -15.46
CA ARG A 521 -22.57 0.35 -14.63
C ARG A 521 -21.39 -0.10 -15.49
N ILE A 522 -20.18 0.13 -15.02
CA ILE A 522 -18.95 -0.30 -15.69
C ILE A 522 -18.17 -1.28 -14.80
N GLU A 523 -17.39 -2.16 -15.43
CA GLU A 523 -16.50 -3.12 -14.75
C GLU A 523 -15.03 -2.68 -14.80
N SER A 524 -14.73 -1.68 -15.64
CA SER A 524 -13.43 -1.02 -15.74
C SER A 524 -13.61 0.32 -16.44
N ALA A 525 -12.73 1.28 -16.17
CA ALA A 525 -12.53 2.47 -16.98
C ALA A 525 -11.31 2.28 -17.87
N ALA A 526 -11.52 2.32 -19.19
CA ALA A 526 -10.41 2.52 -20.11
C ALA A 526 -9.89 3.95 -19.95
N PRO A 527 -8.57 4.17 -19.99
CA PRO A 527 -8.06 5.52 -20.25
C PRO A 527 -8.62 6.00 -21.61
N PRO A 528 -8.63 7.32 -21.87
CA PRO A 528 -9.13 7.80 -23.15
C PRO A 528 -8.41 7.13 -24.32
N GLU A 529 -9.17 6.66 -25.31
CA GLU A 529 -8.61 6.21 -26.59
C GLU A 529 -8.09 7.43 -27.35
N VAL A 530 -6.87 7.82 -27.02
CA VAL A 530 -6.14 8.90 -27.66
C VAL A 530 -4.85 8.35 -28.25
N GLY A 531 -4.32 9.06 -29.23
CA GLY A 531 -3.07 8.73 -29.88
C GLY A 531 -2.56 9.95 -30.61
N VAL A 532 -1.96 9.73 -31.77
CA VAL A 532 -1.60 10.81 -32.69
C VAL A 532 -2.88 11.36 -33.30
N GLU A 533 -3.13 12.66 -33.16
CA GLU A 533 -4.28 13.31 -33.79
C GLU A 533 -4.20 13.24 -35.33
N GLU A 534 -5.36 13.21 -35.98
CA GLU A 534 -5.44 13.26 -37.44
C GLU A 534 -5.01 14.64 -37.96
N LEU A 535 -4.23 14.64 -39.04
CA LEU A 535 -3.88 15.85 -39.77
C LEU A 535 -5.04 16.29 -40.67
N PRO A 536 -5.30 17.60 -40.80
CA PRO A 536 -6.13 18.12 -41.88
C PRO A 536 -5.60 17.71 -43.26
N GLU A 537 -6.52 17.48 -44.20
CA GLU A 537 -6.19 17.05 -45.55
C GLU A 537 -5.22 18.05 -46.24
N GLY A 538 -4.10 17.54 -46.77
CA GLY A 538 -3.06 18.34 -47.42
C GLY A 538 -1.94 18.86 -46.50
N GLN A 539 -2.01 18.65 -45.18
CA GLN A 539 -0.90 18.97 -44.27
C GLN A 539 0.08 17.80 -44.11
N VAL A 540 1.37 18.12 -43.93
CA VAL A 540 2.43 17.13 -43.71
C VAL A 540 3.10 17.38 -42.35
N ALA A 541 2.88 16.48 -41.39
CA ALA A 541 3.58 16.53 -40.12
C ALA A 541 5.06 16.24 -40.28
N ARG A 542 5.90 17.13 -39.74
CA ARG A 542 7.35 16.92 -39.64
C ARG A 542 7.81 16.71 -38.21
N MET A 543 7.03 17.15 -37.23
CA MET A 543 7.28 16.99 -35.81
C MET A 543 5.98 16.68 -35.09
N TRP A 544 6.08 16.28 -33.82
CA TRP A 544 4.96 15.98 -32.95
C TRP A 544 5.15 16.66 -31.61
N VAL A 545 4.10 17.25 -31.06
CA VAL A 545 4.12 17.90 -29.74
C VAL A 545 3.28 17.08 -28.76
N LEU A 546 3.88 16.71 -27.64
CA LEU A 546 3.26 16.01 -26.53
C LEU A 546 3.26 16.91 -25.30
N ARG A 547 2.07 17.23 -24.78
CA ARG A 547 1.93 18.06 -23.58
C ARG A 547 2.35 17.30 -22.32
N PRO A 548 2.96 17.96 -21.32
CA PRO A 548 3.46 17.30 -20.11
C PRO A 548 2.38 17.10 -19.03
N GLN A 549 1.10 17.32 -19.38
CA GLN A 549 -0.02 17.35 -18.44
C GLN A 549 -0.29 15.99 -17.79
N ALA A 550 -0.21 14.90 -18.55
CA ALA A 550 -0.41 13.55 -18.05
C ALA A 550 0.92 12.95 -17.56
N ASN A 551 0.92 12.25 -16.43
CA ASN A 551 2.11 11.54 -15.94
C ASN A 551 2.61 10.51 -16.98
N ASN A 552 1.70 9.85 -17.70
CA ASN A 552 2.03 8.89 -18.75
C ASN A 552 2.86 9.49 -19.91
N ALA A 553 2.85 10.82 -20.09
CA ALA A 553 3.70 11.47 -21.09
C ALA A 553 5.19 11.25 -20.77
N PHE A 554 5.55 11.17 -19.49
CA PHE A 554 6.92 10.93 -19.04
C PHE A 554 7.38 9.51 -19.36
N ALA A 555 6.50 8.50 -19.19
CA ALA A 555 6.80 7.12 -19.57
C ALA A 555 7.10 6.99 -21.07
N LEU A 556 6.26 7.61 -21.92
CA LEU A 556 6.50 7.66 -23.36
C LEU A 556 7.84 8.32 -23.70
N VAL A 557 8.13 9.47 -23.09
CA VAL A 557 9.39 10.19 -23.32
C VAL A 557 10.59 9.35 -22.89
N ASN A 558 10.52 8.69 -21.74
CA ASN A 558 11.59 7.82 -21.24
C ASN A 558 11.85 6.63 -22.18
N GLU A 559 10.81 5.99 -22.70
CA GLU A 559 10.96 4.91 -23.67
C GLU A 559 11.53 5.42 -25.01
N LEU A 560 11.14 6.61 -25.48
CA LEU A 560 11.75 7.23 -26.65
C LEU A 560 13.22 7.60 -26.46
N LEU A 561 13.59 8.09 -25.26
CA LEU A 561 14.98 8.46 -24.96
C LEU A 561 15.89 7.23 -24.88
N THR A 562 15.37 6.10 -24.43
CA THR A 562 16.16 4.89 -24.16
C THR A 562 16.11 3.86 -25.29
N SER A 563 15.12 3.95 -26.19
CA SER A 563 15.04 3.10 -27.37
C SER A 563 15.98 3.56 -28.49
N GLU A 564 16.33 2.64 -29.40
CA GLU A 564 17.09 2.96 -30.62
C GLU A 564 16.20 3.62 -31.71
N VAL A 565 15.02 4.12 -31.32
CA VAL A 565 14.07 4.73 -32.25
C VAL A 565 14.66 6.06 -32.76
N PRO A 566 14.58 6.34 -34.07
CA PRO A 566 15.17 7.53 -34.69
C PRO A 566 14.34 8.80 -34.44
N VAL A 567 14.06 9.12 -33.18
CA VAL A 567 13.30 10.29 -32.73
C VAL A 567 14.17 11.08 -31.77
N ARG A 568 14.45 12.34 -32.09
CA ARG A 568 15.00 13.27 -31.11
C ARG A 568 13.87 13.85 -30.27
N VAL A 569 14.03 13.80 -28.95
CA VAL A 569 13.11 14.41 -28.01
C VAL A 569 13.69 15.75 -27.58
N SER A 570 12.88 16.80 -27.62
CA SER A 570 13.22 18.13 -27.10
C SER A 570 12.09 18.64 -26.20
N ARG A 571 12.28 19.78 -25.55
CA ARG A 571 11.30 20.42 -24.68
C ARG A 571 11.17 21.90 -25.00
N LEU A 572 9.95 22.42 -25.05
CA LEU A 572 9.69 23.85 -25.25
C LEU A 572 10.19 24.67 -24.05
N ASN A 573 10.90 25.78 -24.30
CA ASN A 573 11.34 26.72 -23.25
C ASN A 573 10.37 27.90 -23.04
N GLU A 574 9.50 28.17 -24.02
CA GLU A 574 8.45 29.19 -23.98
C GLU A 574 7.14 28.68 -24.58
N ASP A 575 6.07 29.44 -24.39
CA ASP A 575 4.76 29.11 -24.96
C ASP A 575 4.77 29.52 -26.43
N ILE A 576 4.29 28.64 -27.32
CA ILE A 576 4.25 28.92 -28.75
C ILE A 576 2.86 28.72 -29.32
N GLU A 577 2.55 29.43 -30.40
CA GLU A 577 1.34 29.21 -31.18
C GLU A 577 1.72 28.61 -32.55
N ILE A 578 1.22 27.40 -32.82
CA ILE A 578 1.37 26.73 -34.12
C ILE A 578 -0.04 26.42 -34.63
N GLU A 579 -0.36 26.83 -35.85
CA GLU A 579 -1.64 26.49 -36.51
C GLU A 579 -2.87 26.85 -35.64
N LYS A 580 -2.84 28.01 -34.98
CA LYS A 580 -3.87 28.53 -34.04
C LYS A 580 -4.04 27.70 -32.76
N ARG A 581 -3.06 26.87 -32.43
CA ARG A 581 -3.01 26.10 -31.20
C ARG A 581 -1.83 26.53 -30.35
N VAL A 582 -2.12 26.84 -29.09
CA VAL A 582 -1.08 27.15 -28.11
C VAL A 582 -0.52 25.85 -27.54
N PHE A 583 0.79 25.74 -27.52
CA PHE A 583 1.54 24.71 -26.80
C PHE A 583 2.34 25.39 -25.71
N GLU A 584 2.05 25.02 -24.48
CA GLU A 584 2.71 25.54 -23.29
C GLU A 584 4.17 25.12 -23.22
N ARG A 585 5.02 26.00 -22.66
CA ARG A 585 6.39 25.67 -22.27
C ARG A 585 6.41 24.38 -21.44
N GLY A 586 7.48 23.61 -21.61
CA GLY A 586 7.59 22.29 -21.01
C GLY A 586 6.97 21.15 -21.83
N SER A 587 6.22 21.45 -22.90
CA SER A 587 5.78 20.42 -23.86
C SER A 587 6.97 19.75 -24.53
N PHE A 588 6.85 18.44 -24.74
CA PHE A 588 7.85 17.64 -25.43
C PHE A 588 7.65 17.76 -26.95
N VAL A 589 8.75 17.89 -27.69
CA VAL A 589 8.78 17.96 -29.14
C VAL A 589 9.53 16.75 -29.67
N LEU A 590 8.82 15.89 -30.39
CA LEU A 590 9.34 14.66 -30.97
C LEU A 590 9.67 14.94 -32.44
N SER A 591 10.95 14.82 -32.78
CA SER A 591 11.51 15.16 -34.09
C SER A 591 12.12 13.92 -34.74
N PRO A 592 11.40 13.23 -35.63
CA PRO A 592 11.93 12.12 -36.42
C PRO A 592 13.16 12.50 -37.22
N GLN A 593 14.13 11.60 -37.30
CA GLN A 593 15.24 11.72 -38.23
C GLN A 593 14.75 11.57 -39.67
N ARG A 594 15.29 12.38 -40.59
CA ARG A 594 14.79 12.51 -41.97
C ARG A 594 14.78 11.19 -42.74
N GLU A 595 15.76 10.32 -42.49
CA GLU A 595 15.95 9.06 -43.24
C GLU A 595 15.04 7.93 -42.74
N GLN A 596 14.39 8.08 -41.57
CA GLN A 596 13.63 7.01 -40.92
C GLN A 596 12.25 7.49 -40.42
N GLN A 597 11.64 8.43 -41.14
CA GLN A 597 10.39 9.07 -40.73
C GLN A 597 9.22 8.10 -40.55
N GLU A 598 9.11 7.07 -41.39
CA GLU A 598 8.01 6.09 -41.29
C GLU A 598 8.13 5.23 -40.03
N ALA A 599 9.33 4.73 -39.71
CA ALA A 599 9.58 3.95 -38.51
C ALA A 599 9.37 4.79 -37.23
N ALA A 600 9.85 6.03 -37.23
CA ALA A 600 9.61 6.99 -36.15
C ALA A 600 8.11 7.26 -35.93
N ARG A 601 7.37 7.54 -37.02
CA ARG A 601 5.92 7.79 -36.97
C ARG A 601 5.16 6.61 -36.39
N ARG A 602 5.50 5.40 -36.83
CA ARG A 602 4.92 4.16 -36.31
C ARG A 602 5.17 4.01 -34.81
N SER A 603 6.41 4.20 -34.38
CA SER A 603 6.80 4.09 -32.96
C SER A 603 6.08 5.14 -32.10
N ILE A 604 6.04 6.40 -32.54
CA ILE A 604 5.29 7.47 -31.85
C ILE A 604 3.81 7.10 -31.72
N SER A 605 3.20 6.57 -32.77
CA SER A 605 1.80 6.14 -32.74
C SER A 605 1.57 4.96 -31.80
N GLU A 606 2.41 3.93 -31.85
CA GLU A 606 2.33 2.76 -30.97
C GLU A 606 2.48 3.16 -29.50
N LEU A 607 3.44 4.04 -29.18
CA LEU A 607 3.66 4.53 -27.82
C LEU A 607 2.54 5.47 -27.34
N ALA A 608 2.02 6.35 -28.21
CA ALA A 608 0.88 7.21 -27.88
C ALA A 608 -0.33 6.39 -27.45
N SER A 609 -0.61 5.30 -28.17
CA SER A 609 -1.67 4.34 -27.82
C SER A 609 -1.33 3.55 -26.54
N LYS A 610 -0.12 3.00 -26.42
CA LYS A 610 0.35 2.24 -25.23
C LYS A 610 0.15 3.03 -23.94
N TYR A 611 0.54 4.31 -23.95
CA TYR A 611 0.47 5.18 -22.78
C TYR A 611 -0.82 6.01 -22.70
N SER A 612 -1.70 5.89 -23.69
CA SER A 612 -2.97 6.62 -23.77
C SER A 612 -2.78 8.13 -23.61
N VAL A 613 -1.82 8.67 -24.36
CA VAL A 613 -1.52 10.10 -24.41
C VAL A 613 -1.81 10.68 -25.79
N ARG A 614 -2.30 11.91 -25.80
CA ARG A 614 -2.58 12.62 -27.05
C ARG A 614 -1.32 13.29 -27.55
N ILE A 615 -1.02 13.08 -28.83
CA ILE A 615 0.12 13.69 -29.50
C ILE A 615 -0.37 14.51 -30.68
N HIS A 616 0.15 15.72 -30.81
CA HIS A 616 -0.26 16.69 -31.82
C HIS A 616 0.77 16.74 -32.95
N PRO A 617 0.46 16.25 -34.16
CA PRO A 617 1.34 16.44 -35.30
C PRO A 617 1.40 17.92 -35.68
N VAL A 618 2.58 18.43 -36.02
CA VAL A 618 2.79 19.83 -36.43
C VAL A 618 3.73 19.93 -37.63
N GLY A 619 3.55 20.99 -38.42
CA GLY A 619 4.41 21.26 -39.58
C GLY A 619 5.87 21.55 -39.23
N ASN A 620 6.12 22.39 -38.21
CA ASN A 620 7.47 22.72 -37.73
C ASN A 620 7.40 23.39 -36.35
N VAL A 621 8.40 23.14 -35.50
CA VAL A 621 8.65 23.91 -34.28
C VAL A 621 9.97 24.70 -34.47
N PRO A 622 10.03 26.01 -34.16
CA PRO A 622 11.27 26.77 -34.24
C PRO A 622 12.37 26.18 -33.34
N THR A 623 13.61 26.16 -33.80
CA THR A 623 14.71 25.48 -33.10
C THR A 623 15.29 26.27 -31.93
N ASP A 624 15.07 27.58 -31.92
CA ASP A 624 15.43 28.53 -30.86
C ASP A 624 14.56 28.36 -29.61
N VAL A 625 13.35 27.81 -29.77
CA VAL A 625 12.40 27.62 -28.66
C VAL A 625 12.41 26.21 -28.05
N ILE A 626 13.35 25.36 -28.45
CA ILE A 626 13.44 23.97 -27.98
C ILE A 626 14.81 23.66 -27.38
N ALA A 627 14.80 22.96 -26.25
CA ALA A 627 15.99 22.36 -25.65
C ALA A 627 15.95 20.84 -25.91
N GLU A 628 16.94 20.30 -26.61
CA GLU A 628 17.07 18.85 -26.82
C GLU A 628 17.23 18.13 -25.48
N LEU A 629 16.48 17.04 -25.31
CA LEU A 629 16.56 16.15 -24.17
C LEU A 629 17.47 14.98 -24.44
N ARG A 630 18.24 14.55 -23.44
CA ARG A 630 19.10 13.35 -23.51
C ARG A 630 18.80 12.38 -22.38
N PRO A 631 19.07 11.07 -22.58
CA PRO A 631 19.07 10.12 -21.48
C PRO A 631 19.98 10.61 -20.35
N ARG A 632 19.44 10.65 -19.13
CA ARG A 632 20.14 11.12 -17.94
C ARG A 632 20.68 9.91 -17.18
N ARG A 633 21.89 10.04 -16.64
CA ARG A 633 22.47 9.01 -15.79
C ARG A 633 22.05 9.30 -14.35
N ILE A 634 20.97 8.66 -13.93
CA ILE A 634 20.34 8.88 -12.63
C ILE A 634 20.95 7.92 -11.61
N GLY A 635 21.39 8.44 -10.47
CA GLY A 635 21.77 7.66 -9.30
C GLY A 635 20.69 7.71 -8.23
N LEU A 636 20.02 6.60 -7.94
CA LEU A 636 19.11 6.48 -6.81
C LEU A 636 19.90 6.03 -5.57
N TYR A 637 19.95 6.88 -4.55
CA TYR A 637 20.66 6.55 -3.31
C TYR A 637 19.91 5.48 -2.51
N ARG A 638 20.62 4.40 -2.16
CA ARG A 638 20.12 3.30 -1.35
C ARG A 638 21.11 2.95 -0.24
N SER A 639 20.84 3.46 0.96
CA SER A 639 21.65 3.17 2.15
C SER A 639 21.47 1.72 2.62
N TRP A 640 22.42 1.22 3.41
CA TRP A 640 22.25 -0.05 4.13
C TRP A 640 21.28 0.00 5.31
N VAL A 641 20.78 1.18 5.67
CA VAL A 641 19.61 1.33 6.55
C VAL A 641 18.37 1.34 5.66
N PRO A 642 17.68 0.21 5.45
CA PRO A 642 16.58 0.14 4.49
C PRO A 642 15.43 1.06 4.92
N VAL A 643 14.92 1.85 3.98
CA VAL A 643 13.76 2.75 4.18
C VAL A 643 12.73 2.53 3.09
N ALA A 644 11.45 2.48 3.45
CA ALA A 644 10.37 2.22 2.50
C ALA A 644 10.27 3.29 1.41
N ASP A 645 10.56 4.56 1.72
CA ASP A 645 10.47 5.65 0.74
C ASP A 645 11.44 5.48 -0.44
N GLU A 646 12.64 4.88 -0.23
CA GLU A 646 13.52 4.50 -1.34
C GLU A 646 12.85 3.47 -2.25
N GLY A 647 12.27 2.42 -1.67
CA GLY A 647 11.59 1.39 -2.45
C GLY A 647 10.35 1.93 -3.18
N TRP A 648 9.60 2.85 -2.59
CA TRP A 648 8.48 3.54 -3.26
C TRP A 648 8.95 4.48 -4.37
N THR A 649 10.05 5.22 -4.15
CA THR A 649 10.68 6.06 -5.18
C THR A 649 11.10 5.21 -6.36
N ARG A 650 11.78 4.09 -6.10
CA ARG A 650 12.18 3.13 -7.11
C ARG A 650 10.99 2.57 -7.88
N TRP A 651 9.94 2.14 -7.17
CA TRP A 651 8.72 1.63 -7.79
C TRP A 651 8.13 2.66 -8.76
N VAL A 652 7.97 3.92 -8.33
CA VAL A 652 7.44 4.99 -9.19
C VAL A 652 8.34 5.24 -10.39
N LEU A 653 9.67 5.31 -10.23
CA LEU A 653 10.58 5.48 -11.35
C LEU A 653 10.46 4.35 -12.38
N GLU A 654 10.36 3.10 -11.92
CA GLU A 654 10.16 1.92 -12.78
C GLU A 654 8.79 1.96 -13.49
N GLN A 655 7.70 2.37 -12.81
CA GLN A 655 6.36 2.48 -13.43
C GLN A 655 6.30 3.51 -14.58
N PHE A 656 7.26 4.43 -14.64
CA PHE A 656 7.34 5.46 -15.68
C PHE A 656 8.62 5.32 -16.53
N GLU A 657 9.19 4.11 -16.63
CA GLU A 657 10.29 3.75 -17.54
C GLU A 657 11.61 4.52 -17.31
N PHE A 658 11.79 5.14 -16.15
CA PHE A 658 13.06 5.80 -15.83
C PHE A 658 14.16 4.75 -15.63
N GLN A 659 15.29 4.95 -16.32
CA GLN A 659 16.50 4.14 -16.12
C GLN A 659 17.39 4.80 -15.07
N PHE A 660 17.74 4.07 -14.03
CA PHE A 660 18.60 4.56 -12.95
C PHE A 660 19.57 3.48 -12.46
N GLY A 661 20.73 3.92 -11.97
CA GLY A 661 21.66 3.10 -11.23
C GLY A 661 21.42 3.26 -9.72
N VAL A 662 21.77 2.24 -8.94
CA VAL A 662 21.78 2.33 -7.49
C VAL A 662 23.12 2.90 -7.03
N VAL A 663 23.08 3.88 -6.13
CA VAL A 663 24.27 4.46 -5.48
C VAL A 663 24.23 4.13 -4.00
N ARG A 664 25.24 3.44 -3.48
CA ARG A 664 25.32 3.05 -2.07
C ARG A 664 26.28 3.93 -1.28
N ASP A 665 26.28 3.72 0.03
CA ASP A 665 27.14 4.44 0.98
C ASP A 665 28.62 4.43 0.56
N ALA A 666 29.10 3.27 0.08
CA ALA A 666 30.49 3.10 -0.33
C ALA A 666 30.84 3.88 -1.61
N ASP A 667 29.94 3.90 -2.59
CA ASP A 667 30.14 4.59 -3.86
C ASP A 667 30.26 6.11 -3.62
N ILE A 668 29.42 6.65 -2.74
CA ILE A 668 29.47 8.08 -2.34
C ILE A 668 30.78 8.40 -1.62
N ARG A 669 31.26 7.53 -0.72
CA ARG A 669 32.55 7.73 -0.03
C ARG A 669 33.74 7.74 -0.98
N VAL A 670 33.73 6.89 -2.01
CA VAL A 670 34.78 6.84 -3.04
C VAL A 670 34.79 8.14 -3.86
N GLY A 671 33.62 8.70 -4.15
CA GLY A 671 33.49 9.95 -4.90
C GLY A 671 33.51 9.73 -6.41
N ASN A 672 34.02 10.72 -7.17
CA ASN A 672 33.98 10.73 -8.63
C ASN A 672 32.57 10.55 -9.23
N LEU A 673 31.56 11.08 -8.53
CA LEU A 673 30.14 10.83 -8.82
C LEU A 673 29.65 11.45 -10.13
N ILE A 674 30.35 12.47 -10.65
CA ILE A 674 29.98 13.18 -11.89
C ILE A 674 30.28 12.34 -13.15
N GLU A 675 31.18 11.36 -13.03
CA GLU A 675 31.51 10.45 -14.13
C GLU A 675 30.41 9.43 -14.39
N PRO A 676 29.81 8.74 -13.41
CA PRO A 676 28.69 7.83 -13.65
C PRO A 676 27.33 8.51 -13.62
N PHE A 677 27.16 9.66 -12.94
CA PHE A 677 25.86 10.28 -12.73
C PHE A 677 25.82 11.74 -13.17
N ASP A 678 24.67 12.13 -13.73
CA ASP A 678 24.33 13.54 -13.93
C ASP A 678 23.46 14.08 -12.80
N GLU A 679 22.80 13.18 -12.09
CA GLU A 679 21.85 13.48 -11.01
C GLU A 679 21.85 12.37 -9.96
N ILE A 680 21.71 12.77 -8.70
CA ILE A 680 21.53 11.84 -7.58
C ILE A 680 20.25 12.20 -6.83
N ILE A 681 19.37 11.21 -6.69
CA ILE A 681 18.12 11.32 -5.93
C ILE A 681 18.33 10.67 -4.56
N VAL A 682 18.05 11.43 -3.50
CA VAL A 682 18.12 11.00 -2.11
C VAL A 682 16.69 10.93 -1.55
N PRO A 683 16.12 9.72 -1.38
CA PRO A 683 14.77 9.51 -0.85
C PRO A 683 14.59 10.02 0.59
N ASP A 684 13.35 10.10 1.08
CA ASP A 684 13.06 10.54 2.45
C ASP A 684 13.74 9.65 3.50
N GLN A 685 14.81 10.19 4.07
CA GLN A 685 15.58 9.58 5.14
C GLN A 685 16.23 10.70 5.95
N SER A 686 16.27 10.56 7.28
CA SER A 686 16.92 11.55 8.14
C SER A 686 18.41 11.70 7.79
N ALA A 687 18.94 12.92 7.81
CA ALA A 687 20.36 13.20 7.58
C ALA A 687 21.28 12.33 8.43
N LYS A 688 20.93 12.12 9.71
CA LYS A 688 21.66 11.22 10.62
C LYS A 688 21.84 9.81 10.06
N HIS A 689 20.76 9.16 9.64
CA HIS A 689 20.85 7.80 9.09
C HIS A 689 21.62 7.75 7.76
N ILE A 690 21.53 8.80 6.94
CA ILE A 690 22.30 8.90 5.69
C ILE A 690 23.81 8.95 6.01
N VAL A 691 24.20 9.79 6.97
CA VAL A 691 25.62 10.02 7.32
C VAL A 691 26.20 8.87 8.15
N GLU A 692 25.48 8.40 9.17
CA GLU A 692 25.99 7.44 10.15
C GLU A 692 25.70 5.98 9.76
N GLY A 693 24.60 5.71 9.03
CA GLY A 693 24.17 4.36 8.69
C GLY A 693 23.94 3.46 9.90
N HIS A 694 24.14 2.15 9.73
CA HIS A 694 24.11 1.21 10.85
C HIS A 694 25.36 1.32 11.73
N ALA A 695 25.16 1.35 13.05
CA ALA A 695 26.25 1.36 14.02
C ALA A 695 27.13 0.10 13.90
N SER A 696 28.44 0.27 14.15
CA SER A 696 29.40 -0.85 14.18
C SER A 696 28.97 -1.92 15.20
N GLY A 697 29.12 -3.19 14.83
CA GLY A 697 28.73 -4.33 15.66
C GLY A 697 27.24 -4.65 15.68
N LYS A 698 26.37 -3.88 15.00
CA LYS A 698 24.95 -4.24 14.80
C LYS A 698 24.71 -5.17 13.61
N TYR A 699 25.55 -5.06 12.60
CA TYR A 699 25.50 -5.83 11.35
C TYR A 699 26.92 -6.27 10.94
N PRO A 700 27.06 -7.27 10.04
CA PRO A 700 28.33 -7.54 9.38
C PRO A 700 28.94 -6.26 8.79
N GLN A 701 30.27 -6.11 8.87
CA GLN A 701 30.97 -4.86 8.57
C GLN A 701 30.57 -4.21 7.24
N GLN A 702 30.33 -5.01 6.20
CA GLN A 702 29.95 -4.53 4.87
C GLN A 702 28.59 -3.80 4.80
N TYR A 703 27.75 -3.94 5.83
CA TYR A 703 26.44 -3.27 5.95
C TYR A 703 26.43 -2.17 7.03
N THR A 704 27.58 -1.83 7.60
CA THR A 704 27.70 -0.81 8.66
C THR A 704 28.28 0.50 8.13
N GLY A 705 27.95 1.60 8.80
CA GLY A 705 28.33 2.96 8.41
C GLY A 705 27.45 3.54 7.29
N GLY A 706 27.32 4.86 7.28
CA GLY A 706 26.67 5.63 6.20
C GLY A 706 27.70 6.34 5.34
N ILE A 707 27.30 7.36 4.59
CA ILE A 707 28.22 8.09 3.70
C ILE A 707 29.35 8.80 4.46
N GLY A 708 29.16 9.10 5.75
CA GLY A 708 30.10 9.87 6.58
C GLY A 708 30.35 11.29 6.04
N MET A 709 31.15 12.08 6.77
CA MET A 709 31.48 13.45 6.33
C MET A 709 32.29 13.49 5.02
N ILE A 710 33.06 12.42 4.74
CA ILE A 710 33.73 12.27 3.45
C ILE A 710 32.69 12.21 2.33
N GLY A 711 31.67 11.37 2.47
CA GLY A 711 30.62 11.25 1.47
C GLY A 711 29.77 12.51 1.32
N VAL A 712 29.50 13.22 2.41
CA VAL A 712 28.87 14.55 2.38
C VAL A 712 29.69 15.51 1.51
N GLN A 713 31.00 15.55 1.70
CA GLN A 713 31.89 16.38 0.90
C GLN A 713 31.91 15.95 -0.57
N GLN A 714 31.86 14.64 -0.87
CA GLN A 714 31.79 14.13 -2.24
C GLN A 714 30.49 14.53 -2.94
N LEU A 715 29.35 14.51 -2.24
CA LEU A 715 28.08 15.02 -2.78
C LEU A 715 28.15 16.53 -3.05
N LYS A 716 28.76 17.31 -2.14
CA LYS A 716 28.97 18.75 -2.37
C LYS A 716 29.83 19.01 -3.60
N THR A 717 30.96 18.29 -3.73
CA THR A 717 31.85 18.38 -4.89
C THR A 717 31.16 17.95 -6.19
N PHE A 718 30.31 16.93 -6.15
CA PHE A 718 29.48 16.52 -7.29
C PHE A 718 28.58 17.65 -7.77
N VAL A 719 27.86 18.32 -6.85
CA VAL A 719 27.01 19.46 -7.19
C VAL A 719 27.83 20.64 -7.71
N GLU A 720 28.91 21.02 -7.03
CA GLU A 720 29.80 22.11 -7.47
C GLU A 720 30.37 21.87 -8.88
N ALA A 721 30.61 20.60 -9.23
CA ALA A 721 31.08 20.17 -10.54
C ALA A 721 30.02 20.25 -11.65
N GLY A 722 28.74 20.45 -11.32
CA GLY A 722 27.64 20.55 -12.28
C GLY A 722 26.56 19.48 -12.14
N GLY A 723 26.68 18.57 -11.16
CA GLY A 723 25.66 17.58 -10.84
C GLY A 723 24.41 18.19 -10.22
N ILE A 724 23.30 17.46 -10.28
CA ILE A 724 22.04 17.81 -9.61
C ILE A 724 21.82 16.86 -8.44
N LEU A 725 21.59 17.41 -7.25
CA LEU A 725 21.21 16.64 -6.07
C LEU A 725 19.73 16.90 -5.75
N VAL A 726 18.90 15.87 -5.80
CA VAL A 726 17.48 15.94 -5.46
C VAL A 726 17.28 15.33 -4.09
N CYS A 727 16.84 16.12 -3.11
CA CYS A 727 16.54 15.63 -1.76
C CYS A 727 15.03 15.64 -1.52
N LEU A 728 14.50 14.50 -1.04
CA LEU A 728 13.08 14.32 -0.75
C LEU A 728 12.83 14.31 0.77
N GLY A 729 11.80 15.03 1.23
CA GLY A 729 11.41 15.05 2.64
C GLY A 729 12.57 15.39 3.57
N ARG A 730 12.83 14.54 4.57
CA ARG A 730 13.90 14.72 5.58
C ARG A 730 15.31 14.70 5.00
N ALA A 731 15.51 14.13 3.81
CA ALA A 731 16.83 14.18 3.17
C ALA A 731 17.25 15.62 2.81
N CYS A 732 16.33 16.58 2.77
CA CYS A 732 16.65 17.99 2.61
C CYS A 732 17.58 18.51 3.72
N GLU A 733 17.48 17.97 4.95
CA GLU A 733 18.34 18.35 6.09
C GLU A 733 19.82 18.12 5.77
N LEU A 734 20.16 17.06 5.02
CA LEU A 734 21.55 16.77 4.63
C LEU A 734 22.20 17.96 3.91
N ALA A 735 21.47 18.56 2.98
CA ALA A 735 21.95 19.70 2.21
C ALA A 735 21.89 21.00 3.04
N LEU A 736 20.82 21.21 3.80
CA LEU A 736 20.67 22.39 4.67
C LEU A 736 21.79 22.47 5.72
N GLU A 737 22.22 21.34 6.29
CA GLU A 737 23.22 21.29 7.35
C GLU A 737 24.67 21.39 6.84
N HIS A 738 24.95 21.03 5.58
CA HIS A 738 26.33 20.84 5.11
C HIS A 738 26.71 21.57 3.82
N PHE A 739 25.76 22.15 3.09
CA PHE A 739 26.02 22.79 1.79
C PHE A 739 26.02 24.33 1.86
N ASP A 740 25.90 24.89 3.07
CA ASP A 740 25.88 26.34 3.32
C ASP A 740 24.76 27.08 2.53
N LEU A 741 23.61 26.42 2.35
CA LEU A 741 22.51 26.97 1.58
C LEU A 741 21.85 28.16 2.31
N PRO A 742 21.45 29.23 1.61
CA PRO A 742 20.71 30.36 2.20
C PRO A 742 19.22 30.00 2.37
N VAL A 743 18.94 28.89 3.05
CA VAL A 743 17.60 28.33 3.27
C VAL A 743 17.57 27.73 4.67
N ARG A 744 16.44 27.84 5.37
CA ARG A 744 16.22 27.18 6.67
C ARG A 744 14.95 26.35 6.66
N ASN A 745 14.92 25.29 7.47
CA ASN A 745 13.66 24.61 7.78
C ASN A 745 12.86 25.46 8.77
N ALA A 746 11.71 25.97 8.33
CA ALA A 746 10.85 26.87 9.08
C ALA A 746 10.09 26.18 10.23
N LEU A 747 10.15 24.85 10.27
CA LEU A 747 9.58 23.98 11.32
C LEU A 747 10.66 23.41 12.26
N ALA A 748 11.94 23.75 12.04
CA ALA A 748 13.02 23.25 12.89
C ALA A 748 12.80 23.65 14.36
N GLY A 749 12.84 22.65 15.25
CA GLY A 749 12.66 22.84 16.69
C GLY A 749 11.23 23.11 17.15
N ALA A 750 10.23 23.10 16.26
CA ALA A 750 8.83 23.21 16.65
C ALA A 750 8.41 21.99 17.48
N SER A 751 7.78 22.21 18.64
CA SER A 751 7.21 21.13 19.42
C SER A 751 5.92 20.64 18.78
N LYS A 752 5.47 19.41 19.10
CA LYS A 752 4.15 18.90 18.67
C LYS A 752 2.99 19.80 19.16
N ARG A 753 3.20 20.63 20.18
CA ARG A 753 2.19 21.59 20.66
C ARG A 753 2.15 22.87 19.82
N ASP A 754 3.23 23.20 19.12
CA ASP A 754 3.30 24.37 18.24
C ASP A 754 2.94 24.03 16.79
N PHE A 755 3.32 22.84 16.33
CA PHE A 755 3.01 22.35 14.99
C PHE A 755 2.85 20.83 14.99
N TYR A 756 1.72 20.34 14.47
CA TYR A 756 1.48 18.90 14.34
C TYR A 756 0.61 18.58 13.14
N CYS A 757 1.12 17.73 12.25
CA CYS A 757 0.45 17.32 11.02
C CYS A 757 0.75 15.83 10.74
N PRO A 758 0.02 14.90 11.37
CA PRO A 758 0.31 13.47 11.32
C PRO A 758 -0.31 12.79 10.10
N GLY A 759 0.31 12.99 8.93
CA GLY A 759 -0.17 12.39 7.69
C GLY A 759 -1.48 13.03 7.23
N SER A 760 -1.36 14.15 6.52
CA SER A 760 -2.49 14.92 6.03
C SER A 760 -2.24 15.41 4.61
N ILE A 761 -3.31 15.81 3.92
CA ILE A 761 -3.22 16.41 2.59
C ILE A 761 -3.32 17.92 2.73
N LEU A 762 -2.31 18.63 2.23
CA LEU A 762 -2.20 20.08 2.30
C LEU A 762 -2.27 20.70 0.91
N GLY A 763 -2.90 21.87 0.80
CA GLY A 763 -2.93 22.66 -0.43
C GLY A 763 -1.56 23.26 -0.73
N ILE A 764 -1.19 23.26 -2.01
CA ILE A 764 0.03 23.90 -2.51
C ILE A 764 -0.25 24.78 -3.73
N GLU A 765 0.54 25.84 -3.88
CA GLU A 765 0.58 26.74 -5.02
C GLU A 765 1.87 26.49 -5.80
N VAL A 766 1.77 26.23 -7.11
CA VAL A 766 2.88 25.82 -7.97
C VAL A 766 3.18 26.91 -8.98
N GLU A 767 4.45 27.33 -9.07
CA GLU A 767 4.96 28.15 -10.17
C GLU A 767 5.14 27.27 -11.40
N ASN A 768 4.06 27.11 -12.17
CA ASN A 768 4.02 26.21 -13.31
C ASN A 768 4.74 26.75 -14.56
N LEU A 769 5.29 27.97 -14.51
CA LEU A 769 6.23 28.48 -15.50
C LEU A 769 7.69 28.11 -15.19
N HIS A 770 7.96 27.67 -13.96
CA HIS A 770 9.23 27.04 -13.59
C HIS A 770 9.27 25.62 -14.16
N SER A 771 10.44 25.18 -14.60
CA SER A 771 10.68 23.89 -15.25
C SER A 771 10.31 22.68 -14.39
N LEU A 772 10.65 22.72 -13.10
CA LEU A 772 10.15 21.79 -12.08
C LEU A 772 8.60 21.72 -11.97
N GLY A 773 7.89 22.79 -12.29
CA GLY A 773 6.42 22.88 -12.27
C GLY A 773 5.72 22.57 -13.59
N TYR A 774 6.45 22.27 -14.68
CA TYR A 774 5.85 22.04 -15.99
C TYR A 774 4.82 20.90 -15.99
N GLY A 775 3.67 21.17 -16.60
CA GLY A 775 2.54 20.24 -16.68
C GLY A 775 1.69 20.13 -15.41
N MET A 776 2.06 20.83 -14.34
CA MET A 776 1.24 20.91 -13.13
C MET A 776 0.23 22.06 -13.20
N PRO A 777 -0.94 21.92 -12.57
CA PRO A 777 -1.82 23.06 -12.33
C PRO A 777 -1.17 24.03 -11.33
N SER A 778 -1.54 25.32 -11.38
CA SER A 778 -1.03 26.33 -10.44
C SER A 778 -1.49 26.12 -8.99
N LYS A 779 -2.52 25.28 -8.78
CA LYS A 779 -2.96 24.80 -7.47
C LYS A 779 -3.00 23.28 -7.48
N SER A 780 -2.36 22.67 -6.49
CA SER A 780 -2.33 21.22 -6.31
C SER A 780 -2.41 20.88 -4.83
N MET A 781 -2.19 19.61 -4.49
CA MET A 781 -2.22 19.09 -3.12
C MET A 781 -1.01 18.20 -2.90
N ALA A 782 -0.39 18.31 -1.73
CA ALA A 782 0.77 17.54 -1.31
C ALA A 782 0.45 16.73 -0.06
N PHE A 783 0.98 15.52 0.02
CA PHE A 783 0.93 14.72 1.23
C PHE A 783 2.00 15.19 2.22
N PHE A 784 1.61 15.47 3.46
CA PHE A 784 2.50 15.93 4.51
C PHE A 784 2.63 14.87 5.59
N LEU A 785 3.84 14.33 5.77
CA LEU A 785 4.18 13.42 6.87
C LEU A 785 5.67 13.57 7.18
N ASN A 786 5.99 14.09 8.36
CA ASN A 786 7.37 14.44 8.74
C ASN A 786 8.07 15.32 7.68
N SER A 787 7.29 16.15 6.97
CA SER A 787 7.73 17.02 5.88
C SER A 787 8.21 18.38 6.41
N MET A 788 8.77 19.21 5.51
CA MET A 788 9.31 20.53 5.82
C MET A 788 8.55 21.64 5.13
N ALA A 789 8.57 22.81 5.76
CA ALA A 789 8.39 24.10 5.11
C ALA A 789 9.71 24.86 5.20
N PHE A 790 10.04 25.67 4.20
CA PHE A 790 11.28 26.42 4.16
C PHE A 790 11.07 27.90 4.49
N GLU A 791 12.15 28.56 4.88
CA GLU A 791 12.23 30.01 5.06
C GLU A 791 13.47 30.53 4.33
N LEU A 792 13.30 31.65 3.61
CA LEU A 792 14.39 32.33 2.92
C LEU A 792 14.84 33.53 3.77
N PRO A 793 16.14 33.65 4.08
CA PRO A 793 16.66 34.82 4.78
C PRO A 793 16.57 36.06 3.88
N SER A 794 16.42 37.23 4.49
CA SER A 794 16.46 38.54 3.80
C SER A 794 17.90 38.94 3.46
N THR A 795 18.64 38.07 2.77
CA THR A 795 20.05 38.28 2.39
C THR A 795 20.21 38.31 0.87
N PRO A 796 21.22 39.00 0.31
CA PRO A 796 21.47 39.03 -1.13
C PRO A 796 21.67 37.63 -1.75
N GLU A 797 22.21 36.68 -0.99
CA GLU A 797 22.43 35.29 -1.39
C GLU A 797 21.12 34.53 -1.67
N ALA A 798 19.98 35.00 -1.17
CA ALA A 798 18.66 34.46 -1.49
C ALA A 798 18.33 34.56 -3.00
N ALA A 799 19.03 35.43 -3.75
CA ALA A 799 18.89 35.52 -5.21
C ALA A 799 19.30 34.22 -5.95
N ASN A 800 20.05 33.32 -5.30
CA ASN A 800 20.41 32.01 -5.85
C ASN A 800 19.34 30.93 -5.62
N VAL A 801 18.23 31.27 -4.97
CA VAL A 801 17.13 30.35 -4.64
C VAL A 801 15.90 30.69 -5.46
N GLN A 802 15.35 29.71 -6.17
CA GLN A 802 14.07 29.82 -6.85
C GLN A 802 13.00 29.03 -6.08
N VAL A 803 11.86 29.67 -5.83
CA VAL A 803 10.71 29.04 -5.19
C VAL A 803 9.83 28.44 -6.27
N VAL A 804 9.67 27.12 -6.25
CA VAL A 804 8.86 26.38 -7.22
C VAL A 804 7.45 26.16 -6.69
N THR A 805 7.34 25.89 -5.40
CA THR A 805 6.06 25.57 -4.77
C THR A 805 5.99 26.20 -3.39
N ARG A 806 4.82 26.67 -3.00
CA ARG A 806 4.49 27.13 -1.64
C ARG A 806 3.33 26.30 -1.10
N TYR A 807 3.27 26.13 0.22
CA TYR A 807 2.00 25.78 0.84
C TYR A 807 1.00 26.92 0.60
N ALA A 808 -0.28 26.57 0.49
CA ALA A 808 -1.35 27.55 0.30
C ALA A 808 -1.26 28.67 1.35
N SER A 809 -1.64 29.88 0.97
CA SER A 809 -1.59 31.03 1.89
C SER A 809 -2.70 31.01 2.95
N LEU A 810 -3.78 30.29 2.68
CA LEU A 810 -4.97 30.12 3.53
C LEU A 810 -5.59 28.76 3.24
N ASP A 811 -6.34 28.21 4.21
CA ASP A 811 -7.06 26.93 4.08
C ASP A 811 -6.07 25.82 3.66
N VAL A 812 -4.98 25.73 4.41
CA VAL A 812 -3.86 24.83 4.05
C VAL A 812 -4.29 23.38 4.17
N LEU A 813 -4.98 23.00 5.24
CA LEU A 813 -5.47 21.64 5.44
C LEU A 813 -6.62 21.32 4.46
N LYS A 814 -6.46 20.25 3.67
CA LYS A 814 -7.51 19.75 2.76
C LYS A 814 -8.17 18.47 3.24
N SER A 815 -7.42 17.63 3.94
CA SER A 815 -7.91 16.38 4.52
C SER A 815 -6.96 15.90 5.62
N GLY A 816 -7.48 15.59 6.82
CA GLY A 816 -6.72 15.07 7.96
C GLY A 816 -6.73 16.01 9.16
N TYR A 817 -5.53 16.33 9.66
CA TYR A 817 -5.32 17.23 10.79
C TYR A 817 -4.11 18.15 10.59
N LEU A 818 -4.23 19.38 11.08
CA LEU A 818 -3.15 20.38 11.10
C LEU A 818 -3.32 21.29 12.31
N LEU A 819 -2.33 21.26 13.19
CA LEU A 819 -2.13 22.25 14.25
C LEU A 819 -0.98 23.19 13.84
N GLY A 820 -1.16 24.50 14.06
CA GLY A 820 -0.16 25.52 13.75
C GLY A 820 -0.08 25.90 12.27
N GLU A 821 -1.22 26.05 11.59
CA GLU A 821 -1.29 26.37 10.15
C GLU A 821 -0.46 27.62 9.77
N GLU A 822 -0.40 28.62 10.65
CA GLU A 822 0.38 29.85 10.47
C GLU A 822 1.90 29.61 10.36
N ARG A 823 2.37 28.44 10.83
CA ARG A 823 3.77 28.01 10.71
C ARG A 823 4.09 27.46 9.32
N ILE A 824 3.12 27.27 8.43
CA ILE A 824 3.39 26.76 7.07
C ILE A 824 2.72 27.59 5.98
N ALA A 825 1.64 28.29 6.27
CA ALA A 825 0.88 29.07 5.31
C ALA A 825 1.79 30.01 4.48
N GLY A 826 1.71 29.89 3.15
CA GLY A 826 2.50 30.69 2.19
C GLY A 826 4.01 30.41 2.16
N ARG A 827 4.53 29.54 3.04
CA ARG A 827 5.96 29.20 3.08
C ARG A 827 6.34 28.31 1.90
N PRO A 828 7.56 28.47 1.34
CA PRO A 828 8.05 27.56 0.30
C PRO A 828 8.06 26.09 0.75
N ALA A 829 7.70 25.21 -0.16
CA ALA A 829 7.67 23.75 0.03
C ALA A 829 8.62 23.03 -0.94
N VAL A 830 8.91 23.64 -2.09
CA VAL A 830 9.89 23.15 -3.07
C VAL A 830 10.78 24.28 -3.53
N LEU A 831 12.09 24.06 -3.48
CA LEU A 831 13.11 25.03 -3.82
C LEU A 831 14.12 24.44 -4.79
N GLU A 832 14.63 25.30 -5.67
CA GLU A 832 15.84 25.03 -6.43
C GLU A 832 16.93 26.02 -5.98
N VAL A 833 18.10 25.49 -5.62
CA VAL A 833 19.23 26.29 -5.14
C VAL A 833 20.44 26.06 -6.04
N LYS A 834 20.97 27.14 -6.61
CA LYS A 834 22.20 27.07 -7.41
C LYS A 834 23.42 26.95 -6.50
N VAL A 835 24.25 25.92 -6.73
CA VAL A 835 25.49 25.67 -5.97
C VAL A 835 26.63 25.38 -6.95
N GLY A 836 27.62 26.27 -7.00
CA GLY A 836 28.69 26.20 -8.00
C GLY A 836 28.15 26.18 -9.43
N ARG A 837 28.46 25.12 -10.19
CA ARG A 837 27.92 24.92 -11.55
C ARG A 837 26.64 24.10 -11.59
N GLY A 838 26.30 23.40 -10.50
CA GLY A 838 25.14 22.51 -10.39
C GLY A 838 24.04 23.10 -9.52
N ARG A 839 23.16 22.21 -9.04
CA ARG A 839 21.94 22.58 -8.31
C ARG A 839 21.61 21.58 -7.21
N VAL A 840 20.99 22.08 -6.15
CA VAL A 840 20.30 21.26 -5.14
C VAL A 840 18.81 21.55 -5.27
N ILE A 841 18.01 20.51 -5.47
CA ILE A 841 16.55 20.57 -5.50
C ILE A 841 16.05 20.01 -4.17
N LEU A 842 15.36 20.86 -3.40
CA LEU A 842 14.80 20.51 -2.11
C LEU A 842 13.29 20.34 -2.25
N ILE A 843 12.80 19.11 -2.22
CA ILE A 843 11.36 18.80 -2.19
C ILE A 843 11.01 18.45 -0.75
N GLY A 844 10.41 19.40 -0.01
CA GLY A 844 10.22 19.30 1.44
C GLY A 844 9.25 18.20 1.90
N PHE A 845 8.55 17.55 0.98
CA PHE A 845 7.64 16.42 1.23
C PHE A 845 7.95 15.30 0.22
N PRO A 846 7.58 14.04 0.47
CA PRO A 846 7.75 12.96 -0.50
C PRO A 846 6.74 13.11 -1.66
N PRO A 847 7.14 13.60 -2.85
CA PRO A 847 6.20 13.86 -3.96
C PRO A 847 5.59 12.58 -4.53
N GLN A 848 6.23 11.43 -4.26
CA GLN A 848 5.79 10.10 -4.66
C GLN A 848 5.03 9.33 -3.58
N PHE A 849 4.80 9.90 -2.38
CA PHE A 849 4.39 9.20 -1.15
C PHE A 849 3.63 7.88 -1.40
N ARG A 850 4.24 6.74 -1.03
CA ARG A 850 3.69 5.37 -1.17
C ARG A 850 3.16 4.98 -2.56
N GLY A 851 3.59 5.68 -3.62
CA GLY A 851 3.04 5.53 -4.98
C GLY A 851 1.62 6.10 -5.17
N GLN A 852 1.12 6.89 -4.21
CA GLN A 852 -0.28 7.36 -4.15
C GLN A 852 -0.44 8.78 -4.70
N ALA A 853 0.56 9.64 -4.48
CA ALA A 853 0.51 11.07 -4.76
C ALA A 853 0.76 11.42 -6.25
N HIS A 854 -0.04 10.86 -7.17
CA HIS A 854 0.09 11.11 -8.61
C HIS A 854 0.05 12.59 -8.97
N GLY A 855 -0.66 13.41 -8.18
CA GLY A 855 -0.76 14.85 -8.36
C GLY A 855 0.56 15.60 -8.20
N THR A 856 1.57 14.99 -7.58
CA THR A 856 2.90 15.61 -7.33
C THR A 856 4.07 14.89 -7.97
N PHE A 857 3.88 13.74 -8.64
CA PHE A 857 4.95 13.00 -9.30
C PHE A 857 5.80 13.86 -10.25
N LYS A 858 5.17 14.83 -10.94
CA LYS A 858 5.87 15.71 -11.88
C LYS A 858 6.96 16.57 -11.23
N LEU A 859 6.87 16.88 -9.93
CA LEU A 859 7.96 17.57 -9.22
C LEU A 859 9.25 16.73 -9.22
N LEU A 860 9.11 15.41 -9.02
CA LEU A 860 10.21 14.46 -9.13
C LEU A 860 10.63 14.26 -10.59
N PHE A 861 9.68 14.03 -11.50
CA PHE A 861 10.02 13.75 -12.89
C PHE A 861 10.68 14.94 -13.61
N ASN A 862 10.22 16.16 -13.35
CA ASN A 862 10.82 17.35 -13.94
C ASN A 862 12.21 17.63 -13.38
N SER A 863 12.49 17.25 -12.12
CA SER A 863 13.84 17.39 -11.54
C SER A 863 14.92 16.67 -12.35
N ILE A 864 14.57 15.51 -12.92
CA ILE A 864 15.44 14.70 -13.79
C ILE A 864 15.81 15.43 -15.09
N TYR A 865 14.92 16.27 -15.61
CA TYR A 865 15.08 16.98 -16.89
C TYR A 865 15.58 18.43 -16.75
N GLU A 866 15.84 18.91 -15.52
CA GLU A 866 16.09 20.32 -15.22
C GLU A 866 17.37 20.89 -15.89
N ALA A 867 18.41 20.08 -16.05
CA ALA A 867 19.74 20.55 -16.48
C ALA A 867 19.80 21.12 -17.92
N GLU A 868 18.91 20.68 -18.82
CA GLU A 868 19.02 20.97 -20.25
C GLU A 868 18.36 22.30 -20.66
N LEU A 869 17.41 22.78 -19.86
CA LEU A 869 16.73 24.06 -20.07
C LEU A 869 17.59 25.27 -19.69
N ASP A 870 18.64 25.09 -18.88
CA ASP A 870 19.59 26.16 -18.53
C ASP A 870 20.70 26.33 -19.59
N ARG A 871 21.04 25.28 -20.36
CA ARG A 871 22.03 25.37 -21.45
C ARG A 871 21.50 26.20 -22.62
N SER A 872 20.19 26.20 -22.87
CA SER A 872 19.57 27.08 -23.87
C SER A 872 19.50 28.53 -23.38
N ARG A 873 19.10 28.78 -22.11
CA ARG A 873 19.09 30.13 -21.50
C ARG A 873 20.46 30.83 -21.51
N ARG A 874 21.57 30.07 -21.42
CA ARG A 874 22.94 30.62 -21.52
C ARG A 874 23.41 30.94 -22.94
N LYS A 875 22.73 30.45 -23.99
CA LYS A 875 23.02 30.82 -25.38
C LYS A 875 22.40 32.16 -25.77
N GLU A 876 21.36 32.62 -25.06
CA GLU A 876 20.72 33.93 -25.30
C GLU A 876 21.40 35.10 -24.57
N THR A 877 22.32 34.82 -23.65
CA THR A 877 23.08 35.82 -22.88
C THR A 877 24.56 35.96 -23.31
N LYS A 878 24.93 35.35 -24.45
CA LYS A 878 26.19 35.57 -25.17
C LYS A 878 25.89 36.02 -26.59
#